data_AF-A0A7S8DDG5-F1
#
_entry.id   AF-A0A7S8DDG5-F1
#
_cell.length_a   1.000
_cell.length_b   1.000
_cell.length_c   1.000
_cell.angle_alpha   90.00
_cell.angle_beta   90.00
_cell.angle_gamma   90.00
#
_symmetry.space_group_name_H-M   'P 1'
#
loop_
_entity.id
_entity.type
_entity.pdbx_description
1 polymer ?
#
loop_
_entity_poly.entity_id
_entity_poly.type
_entity_poly.pdbx_seq_one_letter_code
_entity_poly.pdbx_strand_id
1 'polypeptide(L)'
;MTQVRTFTPPQSLGERLSDPSSAPTSACIAVPRTLPDIPELAQPRRASPPRLSGDYKRYPMADESKKDGGITFAGQDKLPKLPIPELESSCKKYLEALKPLQTVREHAQTQYAVNEFLKGDGPELHEKLKAYAEGKTSYIEQFWYDSYLNFDNPVVLNLNPFFLLEDDPTPARNDQVTRAASLVVSSLEFVRAVRKEELAPDKVKGTPLCMYQFSRLFGTARVPTEEGCQIEQDPESKHIVVMCHGQFYWFDVLDDNSDVIMSEKDITINLQTIVDDATQVPIQDAAKGALGVLSTENRKVWSGLRDVLTSEPGSNNADSLGIVDTALFVLCLDYAEPTDAAALCQNMLCGTSEIEKGVQIGTCTNRWYDKLQIIVCKNGSAGINFEHTGVDGHTVLRFASDVYTDTILRFARTINGMAPSLWASSSPDPSKRDPESFGDVSVTPRKLEWDMIPELSVAVRFAETRLADLIEQNEFQTLDFSHYGKNFITSMGFSPDAFVQMAFQAAYYGLYGRVECTYEPAMTKMFLHGRTEAIRTVSEEVVDFVQTFWAENPAEAKIEALRKACQKHTANTRQCAKAEGCDRHLYALFSVWQRSLDEDLDYSNGYSSPGDEYSDQTGSPVGSPVQGSHPSIDGVEVRPTRDRGYSVNSRSRDQAPLPALFADAGWDKLNNTILSTSNCGNPALRQFGFGPTSGDGFGIGYIIKDEGLAICVASKHRQTKRFVDTFESYLLEIRRILRIGNRKMSTGKASRAREVEIERPKLLSRIKSRGRPITAVESLRSATGTTSPTNESSTFSEDDEMGGYGFFDAGMLLQALKARSENFESSDSRASERAAAAQARRRDIGKKLRLSDY
;
A
#
# COMPACT_ATOMS: atom_id res chain seq x y z
N MET A 1 -12.74 0.36 42.86
CA MET A 1 -11.65 1.20 43.41
C MET A 1 -10.65 1.40 42.29
N THR A 2 -10.57 2.63 41.79
CA THR A 2 -9.77 3.06 40.64
C THR A 2 -8.32 3.22 41.09
N GLN A 3 -7.42 2.31 40.69
CA GLN A 3 -5.98 2.53 40.84
C GLN A 3 -5.51 3.38 39.66
N VAL A 4 -5.19 4.64 39.93
CA VAL A 4 -4.46 5.51 39.02
C VAL A 4 -3.03 4.98 38.94
N ARG A 5 -2.62 4.46 37.78
CA ARG A 5 -1.21 4.15 37.52
C ARG A 5 -0.50 5.47 37.23
N THR A 6 0.46 5.82 38.08
CA THR A 6 1.33 6.99 37.92
C THR A 6 2.71 6.51 37.45
N PHE A 7 3.34 7.29 36.58
CA PHE A 7 4.68 7.02 36.07
C PHE A 7 5.73 7.08 37.19
N THR A 8 6.55 6.04 37.32
CA THR A 8 7.77 6.08 38.14
C THR A 8 8.89 6.65 37.27
N PRO A 9 9.58 7.72 37.67
CA PRO A 9 10.73 8.23 36.94
C PRO A 9 11.87 7.19 36.92
N PRO A 10 12.70 7.16 35.86
CA PRO A 10 13.79 6.21 35.75
C PRO A 10 14.86 6.49 36.82
N GLN A 11 15.31 5.44 37.51
CA GLN A 11 16.53 5.46 38.32
C GLN A 11 17.74 5.17 37.44
N SER A 12 18.85 5.85 37.72
CA SER A 12 20.09 5.65 36.99
C SER A 12 20.67 4.25 37.23
N LEU A 13 21.33 3.67 36.22
CA LEU A 13 22.01 2.37 36.34
C LEU A 13 23.08 2.36 37.46
N GLY A 14 23.65 3.53 37.78
CA GLY A 14 24.61 3.72 38.85
C GLY A 14 24.02 3.52 40.25
N GLU A 15 22.78 3.95 40.50
CA GLU A 15 22.12 3.80 41.80
C GLU A 15 21.76 2.34 42.13
N ARG A 16 21.55 1.49 41.11
CA ARG A 16 21.32 0.04 41.33
C ARG A 16 22.58 -0.73 41.72
N LEU A 17 23.76 -0.19 41.44
CA LEU A 17 25.03 -0.86 41.67
C LEU A 17 25.72 -0.42 42.97
N SER A 18 25.21 0.62 43.64
CA SER A 18 25.78 1.17 44.86
C SER A 18 24.82 1.08 46.04
N ASP A 19 24.62 -0.12 46.59
CA ASP A 19 24.33 -0.23 48.02
C ASP A 19 24.85 -1.58 48.60
N PRO A 20 25.80 -1.56 49.55
CA PRO A 20 26.29 -2.76 50.22
C PRO A 20 25.39 -3.11 51.41
N SER A 21 24.71 -4.26 51.35
CA SER A 21 23.92 -4.75 52.47
C SER A 21 24.82 -5.27 53.61
N SER A 22 24.68 -4.62 54.76
CA SER A 22 25.23 -5.02 56.05
C SER A 22 24.61 -6.30 56.58
N ALA A 23 25.43 -7.25 57.06
CA ALA A 23 25.00 -8.28 58.01
C ALA A 23 26.12 -8.63 59.01
N PRO A 24 25.79 -8.95 60.28
CA PRO A 24 26.73 -8.92 61.40
C PRO A 24 27.48 -10.24 61.63
N THR A 25 28.63 -10.10 62.28
CA THR A 25 29.58 -11.09 62.80
C THR A 25 28.99 -12.13 63.76
N SER A 26 29.42 -13.41 63.66
CA SER A 26 30.11 -14.15 64.75
C SER A 26 30.52 -15.60 64.41
N ALA A 27 31.80 -15.88 64.68
CA ALA A 27 32.44 -17.07 65.27
C ALA A 27 32.53 -18.44 64.55
N CYS A 28 33.79 -18.90 64.44
CA CYS A 28 34.37 -20.13 63.92
C CYS A 28 34.01 -21.43 64.66
N ILE A 29 33.86 -22.56 63.94
CA ILE A 29 34.34 -23.93 64.31
C ILE A 29 34.67 -24.71 63.02
N ALA A 30 35.66 -25.59 63.06
CA ALA A 30 36.34 -26.21 61.92
C ALA A 30 36.10 -27.74 61.77
N VAL A 31 36.20 -28.22 60.51
CA VAL A 31 36.60 -29.59 60.00
C VAL A 31 35.57 -30.76 60.11
N PRO A 32 35.57 -31.84 59.25
CA PRO A 32 35.87 -32.02 57.81
C PRO A 32 34.80 -32.78 56.96
N ARG A 33 34.91 -32.60 55.63
CA ARG A 33 34.79 -33.57 54.50
C ARG A 33 33.88 -34.80 54.62
N THR A 34 32.90 -34.86 53.72
CA THR A 34 32.68 -35.99 52.78
C THR A 34 31.95 -35.48 51.53
N LEU A 35 32.54 -35.72 50.36
CA LEU A 35 31.90 -35.57 49.03
C LEU A 35 31.31 -36.93 48.63
N PRO A 36 30.14 -36.92 47.97
CA PRO A 36 29.98 -37.72 46.76
C PRO A 36 29.50 -36.87 45.57
N ASP A 37 29.84 -37.37 44.38
CA ASP A 37 29.84 -36.71 43.08
C ASP A 37 28.49 -36.13 42.60
N ILE A 38 28.54 -34.94 41.99
CA ILE A 38 27.44 -34.32 41.24
C ILE A 38 27.90 -34.12 39.78
N PRO A 39 27.08 -34.47 38.77
CA PRO A 39 27.43 -34.31 37.35
C PRO A 39 27.52 -32.83 36.93
N GLU A 40 28.42 -32.54 35.98
CA GLU A 40 28.61 -31.24 35.33
C GLU A 40 27.29 -30.55 34.92
N LEU A 41 26.96 -29.44 35.59
CA LEU A 41 26.03 -28.44 35.08
C LEU A 41 26.78 -27.54 34.09
N ALA A 42 26.41 -27.65 32.82
CA ALA A 42 26.87 -26.78 31.76
C ALA A 42 26.57 -25.31 32.07
N GLN A 43 27.58 -24.45 31.91
CA GLN A 43 27.48 -22.99 32.05
C GLN A 43 26.48 -22.41 31.04
N PRO A 44 25.68 -21.40 31.40
CA PRO A 44 24.85 -20.69 30.44
C PRO A 44 25.74 -19.88 29.50
N ARG A 45 25.69 -20.20 28.21
CA ARG A 45 26.33 -19.41 27.14
C ARG A 45 25.73 -18.02 27.12
N ARG A 46 26.52 -16.99 27.46
CA ARG A 46 26.24 -15.60 27.10
C ARG A 46 26.16 -15.52 25.57
N ALA A 47 24.98 -15.19 25.05
CA ALA A 47 24.83 -14.83 23.65
C ALA A 47 25.55 -13.49 23.41
N SER A 48 26.54 -13.49 22.53
CA SER A 48 27.17 -12.29 21.99
C SER A 48 26.18 -11.54 21.08
N PRO A 49 26.25 -10.20 21.01
CA PRO A 49 25.39 -9.40 20.14
C PRO A 49 25.62 -9.79 18.67
N PRO A 50 24.58 -9.77 17.82
CA PRO A 50 24.70 -10.18 16.43
C PRO A 50 25.64 -9.21 15.70
N ARG A 51 26.66 -9.77 15.04
CA ARG A 51 27.46 -9.02 14.07
C ARG A 51 26.60 -8.80 12.82
N LEU A 52 26.42 -7.54 12.45
CA LEU A 52 25.89 -7.14 11.14
C LEU A 52 26.89 -7.62 10.07
N SER A 53 26.57 -8.74 9.42
CA SER A 53 27.22 -9.18 8.19
C SER A 53 26.31 -8.82 7.03
N GLY A 54 26.82 -8.07 6.05
CA GLY A 54 26.11 -7.60 4.84
C GLY A 54 25.68 -8.69 3.85
N ASP A 55 25.45 -9.91 4.31
CA ASP A 55 24.93 -11.01 3.49
C ASP A 55 23.42 -11.13 3.67
N TYR A 56 22.71 -10.99 2.55
CA TYR A 56 21.27 -11.22 2.39
C TYR A 56 20.87 -12.60 2.94
N LYS A 57 20.48 -12.69 4.22
CA LYS A 57 19.87 -13.92 4.76
C LYS A 57 18.40 -13.96 4.38
N ARG A 58 18.08 -14.79 3.38
CA ARG A 58 16.72 -15.34 3.23
C ARG A 58 16.36 -15.99 4.56
N TYR A 59 15.43 -15.42 5.31
CA TYR A 59 14.70 -16.15 6.33
C TYR A 59 13.53 -16.84 5.61
N PRO A 60 13.58 -18.17 5.41
CA PRO A 60 12.40 -18.88 4.98
C PRO A 60 11.45 -18.92 6.17
N MET A 61 10.31 -18.22 6.06
CA MET A 61 9.18 -18.43 6.99
C MET A 61 8.65 -19.87 6.92
N ALA A 62 8.94 -20.57 5.81
CA ALA A 62 8.71 -22.00 5.66
C ALA A 62 9.93 -22.78 6.16
N ASP A 63 9.89 -23.18 7.43
CA ASP A 63 10.75 -24.24 7.93
C ASP A 63 10.44 -25.54 7.18
N GLU A 64 11.29 -25.92 6.22
CA GLU A 64 11.16 -27.20 5.48
C GLU A 64 11.21 -28.44 6.42
N SER A 65 11.44 -28.26 7.72
CA SER A 65 11.46 -29.34 8.71
C SER A 65 10.09 -29.65 9.36
N LYS A 66 9.03 -28.86 9.13
CA LYS A 66 7.67 -29.21 9.59
C LYS A 66 6.94 -30.09 8.58
N LYS A 67 6.69 -31.35 8.96
CA LYS A 67 6.03 -32.38 8.15
C LYS A 67 4.54 -32.14 7.84
N ASP A 68 3.94 -31.07 8.34
CA ASP A 68 2.60 -30.59 7.95
C ASP A 68 2.64 -29.05 7.86
N GLY A 69 2.96 -28.50 6.68
CA GLY A 69 2.89 -27.04 6.44
C GLY A 69 1.45 -26.53 6.53
N GLY A 70 1.25 -25.26 6.88
CA GLY A 70 -0.09 -24.67 6.96
C GLY A 70 -0.72 -24.43 5.60
N ILE A 71 -1.98 -24.00 5.59
CA ILE A 71 -2.75 -23.86 4.35
C ILE A 71 -2.32 -22.66 3.52
N THR A 72 -1.73 -21.62 4.11
CA THR A 72 -1.42 -20.33 3.44
C THR A 72 -0.55 -20.51 2.19
N PHE A 73 0.48 -21.37 2.26
CA PHE A 73 1.39 -21.60 1.13
C PHE A 73 1.09 -22.89 0.35
N ALA A 74 -0.04 -23.57 0.61
CA ALA A 74 -0.38 -24.87 -0.01
C ALA A 74 -0.54 -24.84 -1.56
N GLY A 75 -0.63 -23.64 -2.15
CA GLY A 75 -0.64 -23.41 -3.59
C GLY A 75 0.71 -23.01 -4.18
N GLN A 76 1.69 -22.62 -3.36
CA GLN A 76 2.92 -21.95 -3.77
C GLN A 76 3.76 -22.82 -4.73
N ASP A 77 3.99 -24.08 -4.38
CA ASP A 77 4.80 -25.01 -5.20
C ASP A 77 4.13 -25.43 -6.53
N LYS A 78 2.84 -25.12 -6.70
CA LYS A 78 2.08 -25.42 -7.92
C LYS A 78 2.12 -24.28 -8.92
N LEU A 79 2.63 -23.10 -8.53
CA LEU A 79 2.65 -21.93 -9.38
C LEU A 79 3.76 -22.05 -10.44
N PRO A 80 3.47 -21.74 -11.71
CA PRO A 80 4.49 -21.67 -12.73
C PRO A 80 5.47 -20.53 -12.43
N LYS A 81 6.74 -20.68 -12.81
CA LYS A 81 7.69 -19.56 -12.81
C LYS A 81 7.23 -18.48 -13.78
N LEU A 82 7.59 -17.22 -13.49
CA LEU A 82 7.32 -16.10 -14.38
C LEU A 82 8.06 -16.30 -15.72
N PRO A 83 7.36 -16.35 -16.86
CA PRO A 83 7.99 -16.59 -18.15
C PRO A 83 8.79 -15.37 -18.61
N ILE A 84 9.91 -15.60 -19.30
CA ILE A 84 10.62 -14.56 -20.04
C ILE A 84 10.01 -14.52 -21.46
N PRO A 85 9.41 -13.40 -21.90
CA PRO A 85 8.87 -13.30 -23.26
C PRO A 85 9.94 -13.39 -24.34
N GLU A 86 9.55 -13.77 -25.57
CA GLU A 86 10.44 -13.69 -26.73
C GLU A 86 10.87 -12.24 -27.00
N LEU A 87 12.16 -12.04 -27.32
CA LEU A 87 12.76 -10.72 -27.50
C LEU A 87 12.05 -9.87 -28.57
N GLU A 88 11.79 -10.46 -29.73
CA GLU A 88 11.11 -9.80 -30.85
C GLU A 88 9.67 -9.41 -30.49
N SER A 89 9.00 -10.21 -29.66
CA SER A 89 7.64 -9.95 -29.19
C SER A 89 7.62 -8.71 -28.28
N SER A 90 8.55 -8.63 -27.32
CA SER A 90 8.68 -7.46 -26.45
C SER A 90 9.07 -6.20 -27.23
N CYS A 91 10.01 -6.31 -28.17
CA CYS A 91 10.42 -5.18 -29.03
C CYS A 91 9.27 -4.68 -29.93
N LYS A 92 8.45 -5.59 -30.47
CA LYS A 92 7.26 -5.23 -31.24
C LYS A 92 6.24 -4.49 -30.38
N LYS A 93 5.94 -5.01 -29.17
CA LYS A 93 4.99 -4.37 -28.23
C LYS A 93 5.48 -3.01 -27.76
N TYR A 94 6.79 -2.86 -27.55
CA TYR A 94 7.41 -1.58 -27.24
C TYR A 94 7.20 -0.54 -28.35
N LEU A 95 7.40 -0.92 -29.61
CA LEU A 95 7.10 -0.06 -30.76
C LEU A 95 5.59 0.27 -30.86
N GLU A 96 4.71 -0.71 -30.64
CA GLU A 96 3.25 -0.49 -30.63
C GLU A 96 2.82 0.51 -29.55
N ALA A 97 3.39 0.43 -28.34
CA ALA A 97 3.10 1.34 -27.24
C ALA A 97 3.62 2.76 -27.49
N LEU A 98 4.75 2.91 -28.19
CA LEU A 98 5.35 4.22 -28.48
C LEU A 98 4.76 4.92 -29.70
N LYS A 99 4.26 4.18 -30.68
CA LYS A 99 3.71 4.72 -31.93
C LYS A 99 2.71 5.87 -31.73
N PRO A 100 1.71 5.80 -30.83
CA PRO A 100 0.78 6.92 -30.60
C PRO A 100 1.39 8.10 -29.82
N LEU A 101 2.56 7.92 -29.19
CA LEU A 101 3.23 8.93 -28.38
C LEU A 101 4.33 9.69 -29.15
N GLN A 102 4.61 9.29 -30.38
CA GLN A 102 5.74 9.76 -31.17
C GLN A 102 5.28 10.40 -32.49
N THR A 103 6.07 11.36 -32.97
CA THR A 103 5.95 11.80 -34.36
C THR A 103 6.42 10.70 -35.31
N VAL A 104 6.01 10.78 -36.59
CA VAL A 104 6.46 9.81 -37.62
C VAL A 104 7.99 9.72 -37.70
N ARG A 105 8.68 10.85 -37.55
CA ARG A 105 10.15 10.91 -37.57
C ARG A 105 10.76 10.24 -36.34
N GLU A 106 10.27 10.56 -35.15
CA GLU A 106 10.72 9.94 -33.89
C GLU A 106 10.50 8.42 -33.94
N HIS A 107 9.32 7.99 -34.39
CA HIS A 107 9.00 6.56 -34.45
C HIS A 107 9.89 5.80 -35.44
N ALA A 108 10.22 6.39 -36.60
CA ALA A 108 11.16 5.78 -37.53
C ALA A 108 12.58 5.65 -36.93
N GLN A 109 13.00 6.60 -36.08
CA GLN A 109 14.27 6.51 -35.36
C GLN A 109 14.24 5.40 -34.30
N THR A 110 13.17 5.31 -33.50
CA THR A 110 12.99 4.20 -32.55
C THR A 110 12.95 2.85 -33.26
N GLN A 111 12.26 2.73 -34.40
CA GLN A 111 12.28 1.51 -35.22
C GLN A 111 13.68 1.14 -35.68
N TYR A 112 14.49 2.11 -36.10
CA TYR A 112 15.89 1.87 -36.44
C TYR A 112 16.68 1.36 -35.22
N ALA A 113 16.56 2.05 -34.08
CA ALA A 113 17.24 1.66 -32.84
C ALA A 113 16.87 0.26 -32.35
N VAL A 114 15.58 -0.10 -32.41
CA VAL A 114 15.08 -1.44 -32.08
C VAL A 114 15.63 -2.49 -33.05
N ASN A 115 15.69 -2.19 -34.35
CA ASN A 115 16.27 -3.11 -35.33
C ASN A 115 17.78 -3.32 -35.12
N GLU A 116 18.52 -2.28 -34.75
CA GLU A 116 19.94 -2.40 -34.41
C GLU A 116 20.12 -3.22 -33.12
N PHE A 117 19.29 -2.99 -32.11
CA PHE A 117 19.30 -3.76 -30.86
C PHE A 117 19.03 -5.25 -31.12
N LEU A 118 18.02 -5.58 -31.94
CA LEU A 118 17.69 -6.97 -32.30
C LEU A 118 18.81 -7.68 -33.08
N LYS A 119 19.65 -6.94 -33.81
CA LYS A 119 20.80 -7.49 -34.56
C LYS A 119 22.10 -7.49 -33.76
N GLY A 120 22.21 -6.61 -32.77
CA GLY A 120 23.39 -6.39 -31.94
C GLY A 120 23.21 -6.94 -30.53
N ASP A 121 23.12 -6.06 -29.53
CA ASP A 121 23.21 -6.41 -28.11
C ASP A 121 22.02 -7.23 -27.57
N GLY A 122 20.85 -7.12 -28.20
CA GLY A 122 19.60 -7.69 -27.71
C GLY A 122 19.64 -9.21 -27.51
N PRO A 123 20.00 -10.01 -28.53
CA PRO A 123 20.13 -11.46 -28.39
C PRO A 123 21.10 -11.88 -27.28
N GLU A 124 22.25 -11.22 -27.15
CA GLU A 124 23.24 -11.54 -26.10
C GLU A 124 22.68 -11.25 -24.71
N LEU A 125 22.10 -10.06 -24.51
CA LEU A 125 21.47 -9.67 -23.24
C LEU A 125 20.31 -10.61 -22.87
N HIS A 126 19.55 -11.06 -23.87
CA HIS A 126 18.44 -11.97 -23.66
C HIS A 126 18.90 -13.37 -23.22
N GLU A 127 19.98 -13.90 -23.81
CA GLU A 127 20.59 -15.15 -23.33
C GLU A 127 21.23 -14.99 -21.95
N LYS A 128 21.89 -13.87 -21.67
CA LYS A 128 22.39 -13.55 -20.31
C LYS A 128 21.24 -13.48 -19.29
N LEU A 129 20.10 -12.92 -19.66
CA LEU A 129 18.91 -12.89 -18.78
C LEU A 129 18.36 -14.30 -18.52
N LYS A 130 18.30 -15.16 -19.55
CA LYS A 130 17.90 -16.57 -19.37
C LYS A 130 18.85 -17.30 -18.43
N ALA A 131 20.15 -17.15 -18.62
CA ALA A 131 21.17 -17.72 -17.74
C ALA A 131 21.04 -17.18 -16.30
N TYR A 132 20.84 -15.87 -16.14
CA TYR A 132 20.58 -15.24 -14.83
C TYR A 132 19.35 -15.81 -14.12
N ALA A 133 18.31 -16.16 -14.89
CA ALA A 133 17.06 -16.70 -14.35
C ALA A 133 17.18 -18.18 -13.93
N GLU A 134 18.22 -18.90 -14.36
CA GLU A 134 18.48 -20.26 -13.90
C GLU A 134 18.66 -20.27 -12.38
N GLY A 135 18.01 -21.23 -11.71
CA GLY A 135 18.03 -21.32 -10.23
C GLY A 135 17.18 -20.27 -9.49
N LYS A 136 16.62 -19.26 -10.16
CA LYS A 136 15.76 -18.24 -9.53
C LYS A 136 14.27 -18.60 -9.62
N THR A 137 13.48 -18.08 -8.67
CA THR A 137 12.02 -18.23 -8.62
C THR A 137 11.34 -17.33 -9.66
N SER A 138 11.88 -16.13 -9.86
CA SER A 138 11.43 -15.13 -10.83
C SER A 138 12.64 -14.38 -11.39
N TYR A 139 12.66 -14.12 -12.70
CA TYR A 139 13.78 -13.40 -13.34
C TYR A 139 13.81 -11.92 -12.97
N ILE A 140 12.65 -11.33 -12.60
CA ILE A 140 12.50 -9.89 -12.41
C ILE A 140 12.54 -9.48 -10.94
N GLU A 141 12.21 -10.38 -10.00
CA GLU A 141 11.94 -10.04 -8.60
C GLU A 141 13.08 -9.22 -7.97
N GLN A 142 14.33 -9.67 -8.11
CA GLN A 142 15.48 -8.95 -7.56
C GLN A 142 15.70 -7.60 -8.25
N PHE A 143 15.68 -7.54 -9.59
CA PHE A 143 15.84 -6.28 -10.32
C PHE A 143 14.74 -5.26 -9.96
N TRP A 144 13.53 -5.75 -9.67
CA TRP A 144 12.42 -4.92 -9.24
C TRP A 144 12.56 -4.46 -7.79
N TYR A 145 13.13 -5.27 -6.89
CA TYR A 145 13.51 -4.79 -5.56
C TYR A 145 14.59 -3.70 -5.65
N ASP A 146 15.65 -3.96 -6.42
CA ASP A 146 16.76 -3.02 -6.60
C ASP A 146 16.28 -1.68 -7.15
N SER A 147 15.26 -1.68 -8.04
CA SER A 147 14.69 -0.44 -8.61
C SER A 147 14.08 0.48 -7.56
N TYR A 148 13.46 -0.09 -6.51
CA TYR A 148 12.92 0.67 -5.40
C TYR A 148 13.98 1.01 -4.36
N LEU A 149 14.89 0.08 -4.06
CA LEU A 149 15.89 0.22 -3.00
C LEU A 149 17.00 1.22 -3.36
N ASN A 150 17.37 1.30 -4.64
CA ASN A 150 18.35 2.24 -5.18
C ASN A 150 17.74 3.60 -5.54
N PHE A 151 16.45 3.81 -5.24
CA PHE A 151 15.78 5.08 -5.43
C PHE A 151 16.12 6.05 -4.28
N ASP A 152 16.88 7.09 -4.59
CA ASP A 152 17.40 8.04 -3.60
C ASP A 152 16.35 9.03 -3.08
N ASN A 153 15.24 9.24 -3.79
CA ASN A 153 14.20 10.20 -3.39
C ASN A 153 13.46 9.74 -2.12
N PRO A 154 12.85 10.68 -1.37
CA PRO A 154 11.97 10.37 -0.27
C PRO A 154 10.89 9.35 -0.66
N VAL A 155 10.60 8.39 0.22
CA VAL A 155 9.53 7.42 -0.02
C VAL A 155 8.13 8.02 0.11
N VAL A 156 7.98 9.05 0.95
CA VAL A 156 6.74 9.83 1.06
C VAL A 156 6.44 10.52 -0.27
N LEU A 157 5.18 10.47 -0.70
CA LEU A 157 4.64 11.01 -1.97
C LEU A 157 5.19 10.35 -3.25
N ASN A 158 6.46 9.93 -3.29
CA ASN A 158 7.05 9.34 -4.50
C ASN A 158 6.87 7.82 -4.60
N LEU A 159 6.68 7.13 -3.47
CA LEU A 159 6.62 5.67 -3.44
C LEU A 159 5.43 5.13 -2.64
N ASN A 160 5.29 5.52 -1.37
CA ASN A 160 4.28 4.94 -0.49
C ASN A 160 2.88 5.37 -0.93
N PRO A 161 1.96 4.44 -1.21
CA PRO A 161 0.54 4.75 -1.36
C PRO A 161 -0.19 4.75 -0.01
N PHE A 162 -1.49 5.05 -0.03
CA PHE A 162 -2.37 4.87 1.11
C PHE A 162 -3.72 4.25 0.74
N PHE A 163 -4.31 3.51 1.68
CA PHE A 163 -5.72 3.13 1.69
C PHE A 163 -6.48 3.95 2.72
N LEU A 164 -7.65 4.48 2.35
CA LEU A 164 -8.60 5.06 3.27
C LEU A 164 -9.69 4.03 3.58
N LEU A 165 -9.81 3.65 4.84
CA LEU A 165 -10.76 2.63 5.28
C LEU A 165 -12.17 3.22 5.38
N GLU A 166 -13.19 2.40 5.10
CA GLU A 166 -14.57 2.74 5.42
C GLU A 166 -14.76 2.86 6.95
N ASP A 167 -15.68 3.75 7.35
CA ASP A 167 -16.03 3.95 8.76
C ASP A 167 -16.77 2.75 9.34
N ASP A 168 -16.65 2.54 10.66
CA ASP A 168 -17.49 1.53 11.30
C ASP A 168 -18.95 1.96 11.12
N PRO A 169 -19.85 1.06 10.69
CA PRO A 169 -21.27 1.38 10.55
C PRO A 169 -21.96 1.78 11.87
N THR A 170 -21.27 1.66 13.00
CA THR A 170 -21.70 2.02 14.36
C THR A 170 -20.96 3.30 14.79
N PRO A 171 -21.60 4.49 14.76
CA PRO A 171 -20.92 5.76 15.00
C PRO A 171 -20.15 5.85 16.33
N ALA A 172 -20.67 5.22 17.39
CA ALA A 172 -20.01 5.19 18.69
C ALA A 172 -18.65 4.44 18.69
N ARG A 173 -18.38 3.63 17.67
CA ARG A 173 -17.10 2.93 17.48
C ARG A 173 -16.11 3.71 16.63
N ASN A 174 -16.49 4.89 16.13
CA ASN A 174 -15.59 5.81 15.42
C ASN A 174 -14.98 6.85 16.38
N ASP A 175 -14.93 6.56 17.68
CA ASP A 175 -14.03 7.24 18.61
C ASP A 175 -12.57 6.81 18.31
N GLN A 176 -11.62 7.74 18.33
CA GLN A 176 -10.24 7.50 17.91
C GLN A 176 -9.61 6.31 18.64
N VAL A 177 -9.62 6.34 19.98
CA VAL A 177 -8.93 5.33 20.80
C VAL A 177 -9.61 3.98 20.67
N THR A 178 -10.95 3.98 20.71
CA THR A 178 -11.75 2.75 20.56
C THR A 178 -11.54 2.10 19.19
N ARG A 179 -11.57 2.89 18.11
CA ARG A 179 -11.35 2.39 16.75
C ARG A 179 -9.92 1.91 16.55
N ALA A 180 -8.94 2.66 17.05
CA ALA A 180 -7.53 2.27 17.00
C ALA A 180 -7.30 0.94 17.72
N ALA A 181 -7.85 0.75 18.92
CA ALA A 181 -7.74 -0.51 19.66
C ALA A 181 -8.37 -1.68 18.87
N SER A 182 -9.56 -1.49 18.30
CA SER A 182 -10.21 -2.51 17.48
C SER A 182 -9.38 -2.87 16.23
N LEU A 183 -8.83 -1.87 15.54
CA LEU A 183 -7.97 -2.08 14.36
C LEU A 183 -6.67 -2.80 14.73
N VAL A 184 -6.05 -2.45 15.86
CA VAL A 184 -4.85 -3.13 16.37
C VAL A 184 -5.17 -4.60 16.61
N VAL A 185 -6.20 -4.94 17.38
CA VAL A 185 -6.48 -6.35 17.69
C VAL A 185 -6.80 -7.16 16.43
N SER A 186 -7.62 -6.62 15.52
CA SER A 186 -7.90 -7.30 14.24
C SER A 186 -6.65 -7.46 13.37
N SER A 187 -5.70 -6.51 13.43
CA SER A 187 -4.41 -6.63 12.76
C SER A 187 -3.54 -7.72 13.40
N LEU A 188 -3.55 -7.86 14.72
CA LEU A 188 -2.81 -8.91 15.43
C LEU A 188 -3.35 -10.31 15.12
N GLU A 189 -4.68 -10.47 14.98
CA GLU A 189 -5.25 -11.75 14.53
C GLU A 189 -4.83 -12.08 13.09
N PHE A 190 -4.72 -11.07 12.21
CA PHE A 190 -4.16 -11.26 10.87
C PHE A 190 -2.68 -11.69 10.92
N VAL A 191 -1.85 -11.00 11.71
CA VAL A 191 -0.43 -11.36 11.92
C VAL A 191 -0.31 -12.81 12.39
N ARG A 192 -1.10 -13.19 13.39
CA ARG A 192 -1.15 -14.55 13.92
C ARG A 192 -1.56 -15.57 12.84
N ALA A 193 -2.57 -15.27 12.04
CA ALA A 193 -3.00 -16.15 10.95
C ALA A 193 -1.92 -16.34 9.88
N VAL A 194 -1.14 -15.30 9.57
CA VAL A 194 0.02 -15.42 8.66
C VAL A 194 1.12 -16.26 9.28
N ARG A 195 1.52 -16.00 10.54
CA ARG A 195 2.60 -16.72 11.23
C ARG A 195 2.26 -18.20 11.46
N LYS A 196 1.00 -18.52 11.74
CA LYS A 196 0.51 -19.89 11.89
C LYS A 196 0.18 -20.57 10.56
N GLU A 197 0.37 -19.87 9.43
CA GLU A 197 0.04 -20.33 8.08
C GLU A 197 -1.43 -20.80 7.95
N GLU A 198 -2.34 -20.13 8.66
CA GLU A 198 -3.78 -20.40 8.69
C GLU A 198 -4.58 -19.48 7.74
N LEU A 199 -3.95 -18.47 7.15
CA LEU A 199 -4.60 -17.58 6.18
C LEU A 199 -4.98 -18.37 4.92
N ALA A 200 -6.24 -18.26 4.49
CA ALA A 200 -6.71 -18.96 3.31
C ALA A 200 -5.98 -18.49 2.03
N PRO A 201 -5.48 -19.40 1.16
CA PRO A 201 -4.84 -19.02 -0.10
C PRO A 201 -5.73 -18.18 -1.01
N ASP A 202 -5.17 -17.10 -1.54
CA ASP A 202 -5.81 -16.30 -2.57
C ASP A 202 -5.95 -17.11 -3.87
N LYS A 203 -7.09 -16.96 -4.56
CA LYS A 203 -7.38 -17.64 -5.83
C LYS A 203 -8.14 -16.73 -6.77
N VAL A 204 -7.89 -16.82 -8.08
CA VAL A 204 -8.70 -16.18 -9.13
C VAL A 204 -9.25 -17.28 -10.04
N LYS A 205 -10.59 -17.38 -10.15
CA LYS A 205 -11.29 -18.45 -10.90
C LYS A 205 -10.76 -19.86 -10.57
N GLY A 206 -10.46 -20.10 -9.29
CA GLY A 206 -9.91 -21.35 -8.79
C GLY A 206 -8.39 -21.53 -8.97
N THR A 207 -7.72 -20.65 -9.71
CA THR A 207 -6.25 -20.65 -9.87
C THR A 207 -5.61 -20.01 -8.64
N PRO A 208 -4.70 -20.70 -7.92
CA PRO A 208 -3.97 -20.11 -6.80
C PRO A 208 -3.15 -18.88 -7.19
N LEU A 209 -3.01 -17.94 -6.27
CA LEU A 209 -2.07 -16.82 -6.37
C LEU A 209 -0.89 -17.01 -5.42
N CYS A 210 0.22 -16.35 -5.74
CA CYS A 210 1.43 -16.33 -4.93
C CYS A 210 1.20 -15.59 -3.60
N MET A 211 1.44 -16.29 -2.50
CA MET A 211 1.25 -15.76 -1.14
C MET A 211 2.56 -15.28 -0.50
N TYR A 212 3.71 -15.39 -1.18
CA TYR A 212 5.03 -15.08 -0.61
C TYR A 212 5.12 -13.69 0.04
N GLN A 213 4.52 -12.66 -0.55
CA GLN A 213 4.56 -11.29 -0.02
C GLN A 213 3.94 -11.14 1.38
N PHE A 214 3.02 -12.01 1.80
CA PHE A 214 2.48 -11.97 3.17
C PHE A 214 3.57 -12.23 4.22
N SER A 215 4.63 -12.98 3.85
CA SER A 215 5.78 -13.17 4.73
C SER A 215 6.52 -11.87 5.04
N ARG A 216 6.39 -10.81 4.24
CA ARG A 216 7.12 -9.53 4.38
C ARG A 216 6.25 -8.36 4.85
N LEU A 217 5.03 -8.64 5.28
CA LEU A 217 4.05 -7.58 5.57
C LEU A 217 4.26 -6.94 6.96
N PHE A 218 4.72 -7.72 7.95
CA PHE A 218 4.88 -7.29 9.33
C PHE A 218 6.28 -7.54 9.85
N GLY A 219 6.66 -6.81 10.91
CA GLY A 219 8.01 -6.89 11.48
C GLY A 219 9.07 -6.47 10.46
N THR A 220 8.68 -5.69 9.46
CA THR A 220 9.51 -5.40 8.28
C THR A 220 9.69 -3.88 8.17
N ALA A 221 10.91 -3.45 7.87
CA ALA A 221 11.27 -2.05 7.68
C ALA A 221 12.21 -1.88 6.48
N ARG A 222 12.09 -0.74 5.80
CA ARG A 222 13.09 -0.30 4.80
C ARG A 222 14.20 0.50 5.49
N VAL A 223 15.37 -0.08 5.59
CA VAL A 223 16.53 0.53 6.25
C VAL A 223 17.49 1.08 5.19
N PRO A 224 17.77 2.40 5.16
CA PRO A 224 18.79 2.96 4.28
C PRO A 224 20.19 2.63 4.81
N THR A 225 21.09 2.27 3.89
CA THR A 225 22.52 2.00 4.17
C THR A 225 23.38 2.75 3.16
N GLU A 226 24.70 2.81 3.38
CA GLU A 226 25.64 3.48 2.46
C GLU A 226 25.59 2.90 1.03
N GLU A 227 25.33 1.59 0.90
CA GLU A 227 25.28 0.86 -0.38
C GLU A 227 23.89 0.85 -1.03
N GLY A 228 22.90 1.52 -0.41
CA GLY A 228 21.49 1.51 -0.85
C GLY A 228 20.55 1.07 0.26
N CYS A 229 19.24 1.12 0.02
CA CYS A 229 18.29 0.63 1.02
C CYS A 229 18.25 -0.91 1.05
N GLN A 230 17.87 -1.46 2.20
CA GLN A 230 17.60 -2.88 2.39
C GLN A 230 16.24 -3.07 3.06
N ILE A 231 15.63 -4.23 2.84
CA ILE A 231 14.45 -4.65 3.60
C ILE A 231 14.92 -5.53 4.72
N GLU A 232 14.78 -5.05 5.95
CA GLU A 232 15.04 -5.81 7.16
C GLU A 232 13.74 -6.38 7.72
N GLN A 233 13.84 -7.58 8.28
CA GLN A 233 12.70 -8.29 8.83
C GLN A 233 13.05 -8.96 10.15
N ASP A 234 12.17 -8.80 11.13
CA ASP A 234 12.11 -9.58 12.37
C ASP A 234 10.83 -10.44 12.41
N PRO A 235 10.93 -11.74 12.06
CA PRO A 235 9.78 -12.64 12.07
C PRO A 235 9.26 -12.93 13.48
N GLU A 236 10.06 -12.73 14.52
CA GLU A 236 9.73 -13.02 15.92
C GLU A 236 9.21 -11.80 16.69
N SER A 237 9.11 -10.63 16.03
CA SER A 237 8.63 -9.38 16.63
C SER A 237 7.32 -9.54 17.40
N LYS A 238 7.24 -8.97 18.60
CA LYS A 238 6.09 -9.09 19.51
C LYS A 238 5.41 -7.77 19.81
N HIS A 239 5.99 -6.65 19.42
CA HIS A 239 5.56 -5.31 19.79
C HIS A 239 5.03 -4.50 18.61
N ILE A 240 4.28 -3.47 18.94
CA ILE A 240 3.94 -2.37 18.04
C ILE A 240 4.59 -1.09 18.54
N VAL A 241 4.77 -0.14 17.62
CA VAL A 241 5.11 1.25 17.97
C VAL A 241 3.86 2.11 17.76
N VAL A 242 3.60 3.01 18.70
CA VAL A 242 2.53 4.00 18.64
C VAL A 242 3.17 5.39 18.57
N MET A 243 2.80 6.17 17.56
CA MET A 243 3.18 7.57 17.41
C MET A 243 2.01 8.48 17.74
N CYS A 244 2.23 9.44 18.65
CA CYS A 244 1.25 10.46 19.00
C CYS A 244 1.96 11.80 19.21
N HIS A 245 1.52 12.85 18.54
CA HIS A 245 2.16 14.18 18.59
C HIS A 245 3.67 14.14 18.28
N GLY A 246 4.11 13.25 17.36
CA GLY A 246 5.53 13.10 17.00
C GLY A 246 6.37 12.34 18.05
N GLN A 247 5.76 11.91 19.16
CA GLN A 247 6.40 11.13 20.21
C GLN A 247 6.14 9.63 20.01
N PHE A 248 7.11 8.80 20.42
CA PHE A 248 7.12 7.36 20.17
C PHE A 248 6.87 6.56 21.45
N TYR A 249 6.04 5.54 21.35
CA TYR A 249 5.72 4.63 22.44
C TYR A 249 5.73 3.20 21.93
N TRP A 250 6.03 2.22 22.77
CA TRP A 250 5.96 0.81 22.40
C TRP A 250 5.50 -0.06 23.56
N PHE A 251 4.94 -1.22 23.23
CA PHE A 251 4.62 -2.30 24.15
C PHE A 251 4.43 -3.59 23.38
N ASP A 252 4.67 -4.72 24.06
CA ASP A 252 4.43 -6.04 23.52
C ASP A 252 2.92 -6.33 23.46
N VAL A 253 2.53 -7.03 22.39
CA VAL A 253 1.15 -7.37 22.06
C VAL A 253 0.97 -8.85 21.73
N LEU A 254 2.07 -9.58 21.49
CA LEU A 254 2.10 -11.03 21.25
C LEU A 254 3.07 -11.73 22.21
N ASP A 255 2.83 -13.02 22.45
CA ASP A 255 3.78 -13.92 23.13
C ASP A 255 4.61 -14.74 22.12
N ASP A 256 5.45 -15.64 22.64
CA ASP A 256 6.27 -16.58 21.83
C ASP A 256 5.45 -17.51 20.91
N ASN A 257 4.15 -17.71 21.19
CA ASN A 257 3.26 -18.52 20.35
C ASN A 257 2.49 -17.68 19.33
N SER A 258 2.82 -16.39 19.21
CA SER A 258 2.08 -15.40 18.43
C SER A 258 0.61 -15.28 18.85
N ASP A 259 0.28 -15.63 20.10
CA ASP A 259 -1.03 -15.40 20.67
C ASP A 259 -1.08 -14.00 21.30
N VAL A 260 -2.24 -13.36 21.22
CA VAL A 260 -2.45 -12.00 21.73
C VAL A 260 -2.38 -12.04 23.26
N ILE A 261 -1.71 -11.04 23.85
CA ILE A 261 -1.48 -10.97 25.32
C ILE A 261 -2.32 -9.89 26.02
N MET A 262 -3.07 -9.08 25.26
CA MET A 262 -3.90 -7.99 25.78
C MET A 262 -5.29 -8.00 25.15
N SER A 263 -6.34 -7.76 25.94
CA SER A 263 -7.68 -7.58 25.37
C SER A 263 -7.82 -6.23 24.66
N GLU A 264 -8.87 -6.06 23.85
CA GLU A 264 -9.20 -4.76 23.23
C GLU A 264 -9.34 -3.64 24.27
N LYS A 265 -9.87 -3.98 25.46
CA LYS A 265 -10.01 -3.05 26.57
C LYS A 265 -8.65 -2.64 27.16
N ASP A 266 -7.73 -3.58 27.29
CA ASP A 266 -6.38 -3.30 27.80
C ASP A 266 -5.60 -2.43 26.82
N ILE A 267 -5.71 -2.71 25.52
CA ILE A 267 -5.13 -1.86 24.46
C ILE A 267 -5.76 -0.47 24.47
N THR A 268 -7.08 -0.36 24.62
CA THR A 268 -7.77 0.94 24.75
C THR A 268 -7.19 1.76 25.91
N ILE A 269 -6.94 1.13 27.06
CA ILE A 269 -6.33 1.80 28.22
C ILE A 269 -4.90 2.26 27.91
N ASN A 270 -4.09 1.41 27.27
CA ASN A 270 -2.73 1.77 26.86
C ASN A 270 -2.73 2.95 25.89
N LEU A 271 -3.59 2.92 24.86
CA LEU A 271 -3.70 3.99 23.87
C LEU A 271 -4.20 5.30 24.48
N GLN A 272 -5.19 5.25 25.38
CA GLN A 272 -5.63 6.45 26.11
C GLN A 272 -4.50 7.02 26.98
N THR A 273 -3.74 6.15 27.66
CA THR A 273 -2.58 6.57 28.48
C THR A 273 -1.52 7.25 27.63
N ILE A 274 -1.28 6.77 26.41
CA ILE A 274 -0.35 7.38 25.46
C ILE A 274 -0.85 8.77 25.03
N VAL A 275 -2.13 8.91 24.70
CA VAL A 275 -2.72 10.22 24.34
C VAL A 275 -2.62 11.20 25.50
N ASP A 276 -2.97 10.76 26.71
CA ASP A 276 -2.93 11.58 27.93
C ASP A 276 -1.50 12.00 28.32
N ASP A 277 -0.49 11.18 28.01
CA ASP A 277 0.93 11.51 28.19
C ASP A 277 1.43 12.48 27.11
N ALA A 278 1.21 12.13 25.84
CA ALA A 278 1.72 12.90 24.70
C ALA A 278 1.19 14.34 24.69
N THR A 279 -0.05 14.56 25.15
CA THR A 279 -0.69 15.87 25.22
C THR A 279 -0.17 16.78 26.34
N GLN A 280 0.62 16.25 27.28
CA GLN A 280 1.25 17.08 28.33
C GLN A 280 2.38 17.94 27.77
N VAL A 281 3.02 17.49 26.69
CA VAL A 281 4.05 18.26 26.00
C VAL A 281 3.37 19.18 24.98
N PRO A 282 3.59 20.51 25.05
CA PRO A 282 3.07 21.42 24.04
C PRO A 282 3.51 21.01 22.63
N ILE A 283 2.61 21.09 21.65
CA ILE A 283 2.87 20.59 20.28
C ILE A 283 4.12 21.21 19.64
N GLN A 284 4.41 22.48 19.94
CA GLN A 284 5.61 23.19 19.48
C GLN A 284 6.91 22.62 20.05
N ASP A 285 6.87 22.09 21.27
CA ASP A 285 8.03 21.47 21.91
C ASP A 285 8.18 20.02 21.46
N ALA A 286 7.07 19.30 21.30
CA ALA A 286 7.06 17.95 20.73
C ALA A 286 7.62 17.95 19.30
N ALA A 287 7.26 18.93 18.47
CA ALA A 287 7.74 19.08 17.10
C ALA A 287 9.28 19.15 16.98
N LYS A 288 9.96 19.78 17.96
CA LYS A 288 11.44 19.89 17.96
C LYS A 288 12.14 18.55 18.09
N GLY A 289 11.47 17.56 18.70
CA GLY A 289 11.95 16.19 18.89
C GLY A 289 11.27 15.18 17.97
N ALA A 290 10.55 15.62 16.93
CA ALA A 290 9.76 14.75 16.06
C ALA A 290 10.66 13.97 15.08
N LEU A 291 11.45 13.02 15.60
CA LEU A 291 12.46 12.27 14.86
C LEU A 291 11.89 11.51 13.65
N GLY A 292 10.59 11.23 13.64
CA GLY A 292 9.91 10.56 12.54
C GLY A 292 10.03 11.27 11.20
N VAL A 293 10.19 12.61 11.19
CA VAL A 293 10.38 13.37 9.94
C VAL A 293 11.65 12.96 9.19
N LEU A 294 12.66 12.40 9.87
CA LEU A 294 13.89 11.96 9.22
C LEU A 294 13.65 10.81 8.23
N SER A 295 12.59 10.02 8.41
CA SER A 295 12.17 8.99 7.44
C SER A 295 11.69 9.57 6.09
N THR A 296 11.51 10.89 6.01
CA THR A 296 11.15 11.61 4.77
C THR A 296 12.34 12.21 4.02
N GLU A 297 13.56 12.07 4.54
CA GLU A 297 14.75 12.59 3.87
C GLU A 297 15.10 11.80 2.61
N ASN A 298 15.99 12.39 1.80
CA ASN A 298 16.72 11.66 0.77
C ASN A 298 17.40 10.44 1.39
N ARG A 299 17.38 9.29 0.72
CA ARG A 299 17.80 8.01 1.31
C ARG A 299 19.27 7.99 1.75
N LYS A 300 20.16 8.68 1.03
CA LYS A 300 21.57 8.82 1.41
C LYS A 300 21.75 9.69 2.65
N VAL A 301 21.00 10.80 2.73
CA VAL A 301 20.99 11.67 3.92
C VAL A 301 20.45 10.89 5.12
N TRP A 302 19.35 10.15 4.92
CA TRP A 302 18.75 9.35 5.98
C TRP A 302 19.67 8.21 6.46
N SER A 303 20.42 7.58 5.55
CA SER A 303 21.47 6.61 5.91
C SER A 303 22.50 7.22 6.86
N GLY A 304 23.10 8.36 6.49
CA GLY A 304 24.11 8.99 7.35
C GLY A 304 23.56 9.43 8.71
N LEU A 305 22.30 9.86 8.77
CA LEU A 305 21.63 10.20 10.03
C LEU A 305 21.34 8.96 10.89
N ARG A 306 21.09 7.80 10.28
CA ARG A 306 21.00 6.53 11.02
C ARG A 306 22.34 6.12 11.59
N ASP A 307 23.44 6.31 10.87
CA ASP A 307 24.78 6.04 11.40
C ASP A 307 25.09 6.93 12.60
N VAL A 308 24.61 8.17 12.60
CA VAL A 308 24.69 9.07 13.76
C VAL A 308 23.87 8.52 14.94
N LEU A 309 22.63 8.07 14.70
CA LEU A 309 21.76 7.47 15.73
C LEU A 309 22.34 6.18 16.33
N THR A 310 23.09 5.40 15.56
CA THR A 310 23.64 4.09 15.97
C THR A 310 25.13 4.09 16.26
N SER A 311 25.78 5.25 16.17
CA SER A 311 27.23 5.44 16.33
C SER A 311 27.79 4.85 17.63
N GLU A 312 27.00 4.91 18.71
CA GLU A 312 27.29 4.24 19.98
C GLU A 312 26.35 3.04 20.17
N PRO A 313 26.83 1.80 19.97
CA PRO A 313 26.03 0.59 20.21
C PRO A 313 25.54 0.50 21.66
N GLY A 314 24.25 0.24 21.85
CA GLY A 314 23.62 0.21 23.18
C GLY A 314 23.33 1.59 23.77
N SER A 315 23.46 2.66 22.98
CA SER A 315 22.89 3.97 23.34
C SER A 315 21.37 3.94 23.26
N ASN A 316 20.73 4.90 23.94
CA ASN A 316 19.29 5.04 23.95
C ASN A 316 18.70 5.25 22.53
N ASN A 317 19.42 5.98 21.66
CA ASN A 317 19.05 6.17 20.26
C ASN A 317 19.12 4.86 19.45
N ALA A 318 20.21 4.09 19.60
CA ALA A 318 20.38 2.82 18.90
C ALA A 318 19.30 1.80 19.29
N ASP A 319 19.02 1.67 20.59
CA ASP A 319 17.99 0.78 21.12
C ASP A 319 16.59 1.21 20.66
N SER A 320 16.28 2.50 20.72
CA SER A 320 14.99 3.05 20.26
C SER A 320 14.77 2.82 18.77
N LEU A 321 15.81 3.01 17.95
CA LEU A 321 15.73 2.76 16.51
C LEU A 321 15.52 1.28 16.19
N GLY A 322 16.22 0.39 16.90
CA GLY A 322 16.03 -1.06 16.80
C GLY A 322 14.59 -1.48 17.14
N ILE A 323 13.98 -0.88 18.17
CA ILE A 323 12.57 -1.13 18.52
C ILE A 323 11.64 -0.69 17.38
N VAL A 324 11.89 0.48 16.78
CA VAL A 324 11.07 0.96 15.66
C VAL A 324 11.21 0.03 14.44
N ASP A 325 12.42 -0.38 14.09
CA ASP A 325 12.71 -1.21 12.91
C ASP A 325 12.16 -2.64 13.01
N THR A 326 12.13 -3.20 14.22
CA THR A 326 11.61 -4.55 14.48
C THR A 326 10.11 -4.59 14.72
N ALA A 327 9.44 -3.48 15.03
CA ALA A 327 8.00 -3.47 15.35
C ALA A 327 7.12 -4.13 14.26
N LEU A 328 6.03 -4.79 14.65
CA LEU A 328 5.08 -5.41 13.73
C LEU A 328 4.55 -4.42 12.69
N PHE A 329 4.12 -3.25 13.16
CA PHE A 329 3.68 -2.09 12.39
C PHE A 329 3.68 -0.85 13.31
N VAL A 330 3.49 0.33 12.71
CA VAL A 330 3.34 1.60 13.44
C VAL A 330 1.87 2.01 13.50
N LEU A 331 1.38 2.45 14.66
CA LEU A 331 0.06 3.07 14.82
C LEU A 331 0.24 4.58 15.02
N CYS A 332 -0.32 5.41 14.14
CA CYS A 332 -0.28 6.86 14.26
C CYS A 332 -1.63 7.38 14.79
N LEU A 333 -1.63 8.00 15.97
CA LEU A 333 -2.77 8.67 16.56
C LEU A 333 -2.70 10.17 16.26
N ASP A 334 -3.43 10.59 15.23
CA ASP A 334 -3.42 11.97 14.74
C ASP A 334 -4.41 12.84 15.50
N TYR A 335 -4.00 14.06 15.86
CA TYR A 335 -4.88 15.07 16.45
C TYR A 335 -5.72 15.84 15.41
N ALA A 336 -5.46 15.63 14.12
CA ALA A 336 -6.20 16.27 13.04
C ALA A 336 -7.61 15.69 12.88
N GLU A 337 -8.54 16.55 12.45
CA GLU A 337 -9.92 16.21 12.09
C GLU A 337 -10.21 16.71 10.65
N PRO A 338 -9.66 16.06 9.60
CA PRO A 338 -9.86 16.51 8.22
C PRO A 338 -11.35 16.58 7.86
N THR A 339 -11.77 17.70 7.27
CA THR A 339 -13.20 18.01 7.05
C THR A 339 -13.75 17.52 5.71
N ASP A 340 -12.90 17.25 4.74
CA ASP A 340 -13.28 16.74 3.42
C ASP A 340 -12.39 15.58 2.97
N ALA A 341 -12.84 14.89 1.92
CA ALA A 341 -12.18 13.68 1.43
C ALA A 341 -10.78 13.96 0.85
N ALA A 342 -10.54 15.14 0.27
CA ALA A 342 -9.23 15.49 -0.28
C ALA A 342 -8.21 15.73 0.84
N ALA A 343 -8.58 16.52 1.85
CA ALA A 343 -7.78 16.73 3.05
C ALA A 343 -7.50 15.41 3.79
N LEU A 344 -8.49 14.53 3.85
CA LEU A 344 -8.33 13.21 4.47
C LEU A 344 -7.36 12.32 3.69
N CYS A 345 -7.47 12.27 2.35
CA CYS A 345 -6.54 11.55 1.49
C CYS A 345 -5.10 12.09 1.63
N GLN A 346 -4.94 13.42 1.64
CA GLN A 346 -3.64 14.06 1.87
C GLN A 346 -3.06 13.66 3.23
N ASN A 347 -3.89 13.67 4.30
CA ASN A 347 -3.44 13.29 5.64
C ASN A 347 -2.93 11.84 5.71
N MET A 348 -3.61 10.91 5.02
CA MET A 348 -3.20 9.51 4.97
C MET A 348 -1.93 9.28 4.15
N LEU A 349 -1.67 10.11 3.13
CA LEU A 349 -0.46 10.00 2.31
C LEU A 349 0.76 10.67 2.96
N CYS A 350 0.61 11.93 3.39
CA CYS A 350 1.73 12.80 3.77
C CYS A 350 1.51 13.61 5.07
N GLY A 351 0.36 13.47 5.73
CA GLY A 351 -0.01 14.30 6.87
C GLY A 351 -0.40 15.74 6.48
N THR A 352 -0.78 16.55 7.47
CA THR A 352 -1.03 17.98 7.31
C THR A 352 0.24 18.79 7.49
N SER A 353 0.31 19.92 6.80
CA SER A 353 1.36 20.92 7.00
C SER A 353 0.78 22.17 7.65
N GLU A 354 1.26 22.50 8.86
CA GLU A 354 0.81 23.66 9.62
C GLU A 354 2.03 24.31 10.27
N ILE A 355 2.19 25.63 10.07
CA ILE A 355 3.29 26.39 10.64
C ILE A 355 2.75 27.31 11.73
N GLU A 356 3.23 27.15 12.96
CA GLU A 356 2.94 28.07 14.06
C GLU A 356 4.24 28.68 14.57
N LYS A 357 4.34 30.02 14.51
CA LYS A 357 5.55 30.78 14.92
C LYS A 357 6.84 30.29 14.27
N GLY A 358 6.75 29.75 13.05
CA GLY A 358 7.89 29.24 12.29
C GLY A 358 8.31 27.81 12.64
N VAL A 359 7.50 27.07 13.41
CA VAL A 359 7.70 25.64 13.71
C VAL A 359 6.65 24.82 12.97
N GLN A 360 7.06 23.70 12.37
CA GLN A 360 6.16 22.75 11.72
C GLN A 360 5.43 21.91 12.78
N ILE A 361 4.11 22.05 12.85
CA ILE A 361 3.26 21.39 13.87
C ILE A 361 2.08 20.63 13.25
N GLY A 362 2.13 20.30 11.96
CA GLY A 362 1.12 19.44 11.32
C GLY A 362 1.39 17.94 11.53
N THR A 363 0.40 17.09 11.22
CA THR A 363 0.49 15.63 11.45
C THR A 363 1.54 14.94 10.58
N CYS A 364 2.12 15.63 9.59
CA CYS A 364 3.29 15.16 8.84
C CYS A 364 4.50 14.82 9.73
N THR A 365 4.55 15.35 10.96
CA THR A 365 5.58 15.04 11.98
C THR A 365 5.30 13.74 12.76
N ASN A 366 4.12 13.15 12.58
CA ASN A 366 3.63 11.99 13.34
C ASN A 366 3.61 10.72 12.47
N ARG A 367 4.72 10.43 11.77
CA ARG A 367 4.83 9.34 10.79
C ARG A 367 6.19 8.65 10.85
N TRP A 368 6.23 7.39 10.39
CA TRP A 368 7.46 6.65 10.10
C TRP A 368 7.33 5.91 8.76
N TYR A 369 7.80 6.53 7.67
CA TYR A 369 7.51 6.07 6.31
C TYR A 369 8.25 4.81 5.86
N ASP A 370 9.24 4.37 6.62
CA ASP A 370 9.98 3.14 6.35
C ASP A 370 9.19 1.87 6.71
N LYS A 371 7.94 2.00 7.19
CA LYS A 371 7.10 0.87 7.66
C LYS A 371 5.64 0.94 7.21
N LEU A 372 4.94 -0.19 7.34
CA LEU A 372 3.48 -0.20 7.34
C LEU A 372 2.97 0.54 8.58
N GLN A 373 2.09 1.52 8.35
CA GLN A 373 1.51 2.34 9.40
C GLN A 373 -0.01 2.43 9.28
N ILE A 374 -0.70 2.18 10.39
CA ILE A 374 -2.14 2.40 10.54
C ILE A 374 -2.32 3.80 11.12
N ILE A 375 -3.09 4.66 10.46
CA ILE A 375 -3.30 6.05 10.86
C ILE A 375 -4.75 6.20 11.32
N VAL A 376 -4.97 6.79 12.49
CA VAL A 376 -6.31 7.07 13.03
C VAL A 376 -6.40 8.52 13.45
N CYS A 377 -7.21 9.29 12.73
CA CYS A 377 -7.52 10.69 13.02
C CYS A 377 -8.35 10.81 14.30
N LYS A 378 -8.39 12.03 14.86
CA LYS A 378 -9.13 12.33 16.08
C LYS A 378 -10.64 12.15 15.95
N ASN A 379 -11.18 12.37 14.75
CA ASN A 379 -12.58 12.09 14.40
C ASN A 379 -12.84 10.60 14.11
N GLY A 380 -11.85 9.74 14.31
CA GLY A 380 -11.90 8.31 14.07
C GLY A 380 -11.65 7.88 12.64
N SER A 381 -11.59 8.77 11.65
CA SER A 381 -11.26 8.35 10.27
C SER A 381 -9.91 7.64 10.23
N ALA A 382 -9.83 6.50 9.52
CA ALA A 382 -8.66 5.64 9.56
C ALA A 382 -8.15 5.27 8.17
N GLY A 383 -6.84 5.08 8.05
CA GLY A 383 -6.18 4.66 6.82
C GLY A 383 -4.94 3.83 7.08
N ILE A 384 -4.38 3.28 6.00
CA ILE A 384 -3.14 2.50 6.01
C ILE A 384 -2.20 3.15 5.01
N ASN A 385 -1.03 3.57 5.45
CA ASN A 385 0.08 3.96 4.58
C ASN A 385 1.16 2.87 4.67
N PHE A 386 1.79 2.51 3.57
CA PHE A 386 2.74 1.39 3.58
C PHE A 386 3.91 1.60 2.65
N GLU A 387 5.06 1.08 3.05
CA GLU A 387 6.27 1.00 2.24
C GLU A 387 6.05 -0.03 1.11
N HIS A 388 6.24 0.40 -0.14
CA HIS A 388 5.81 -0.35 -1.33
C HIS A 388 6.88 -1.29 -1.90
N THR A 389 8.12 -1.25 -1.41
CA THR A 389 9.23 -2.02 -1.99
C THR A 389 8.99 -3.52 -1.82
N GLY A 390 8.65 -3.92 -0.58
CA GLY A 390 8.47 -5.30 -0.10
C GLY A 390 7.19 -6.00 -0.59
N VAL A 391 6.14 -5.24 -0.85
CA VAL A 391 4.76 -5.75 -0.99
C VAL A 391 4.02 -4.99 -2.08
N ASP A 392 3.23 -5.70 -2.90
CA ASP A 392 2.34 -5.06 -3.87
C ASP A 392 0.98 -4.73 -3.23
N GLY A 393 0.26 -3.77 -3.83
CA GLY A 393 -1.03 -3.29 -3.33
C GLY A 393 -2.06 -4.39 -3.04
N HIS A 394 -2.05 -5.49 -3.81
CA HIS A 394 -2.93 -6.66 -3.58
C HIS A 394 -2.82 -7.21 -2.16
N THR A 395 -1.58 -7.42 -1.70
CA THR A 395 -1.30 -8.07 -0.42
C THR A 395 -1.73 -7.18 0.74
N VAL A 396 -1.53 -5.87 0.62
CA VAL A 396 -2.00 -4.92 1.64
C VAL A 396 -3.52 -4.74 1.58
N LEU A 397 -4.13 -4.84 0.39
CA LEU A 397 -5.59 -4.77 0.25
C LEU A 397 -6.27 -5.98 0.91
N ARG A 398 -5.68 -7.18 0.82
CA ARG A 398 -6.13 -8.35 1.57
C ARG A 398 -6.16 -8.07 3.06
N PHE A 399 -5.05 -7.54 3.58
CA PHE A 399 -4.93 -7.17 5.00
C PHE A 399 -6.00 -6.16 5.41
N ALA A 400 -6.15 -5.06 4.66
CA ALA A 400 -7.16 -4.04 4.95
C ALA A 400 -8.59 -4.60 4.96
N SER A 401 -8.90 -5.48 4.00
CA SER A 401 -10.22 -6.10 3.87
C SER A 401 -10.54 -7.06 5.00
N ASP A 402 -9.60 -7.92 5.37
CA ASP A 402 -9.77 -8.91 6.44
C ASP A 402 -9.83 -8.22 7.82
N VAL A 403 -9.00 -7.20 8.06
CA VAL A 403 -9.07 -6.38 9.29
C VAL A 403 -10.44 -5.71 9.41
N TYR A 404 -10.90 -5.03 8.37
CA TYR A 404 -12.22 -4.38 8.38
C TYR A 404 -13.33 -5.39 8.62
N THR A 405 -13.32 -6.52 7.92
CA THR A 405 -14.33 -7.58 8.06
C THR A 405 -14.33 -8.16 9.48
N ASP A 406 -13.16 -8.42 10.05
CA ASP A 406 -13.02 -8.93 11.40
C ASP A 406 -13.54 -7.93 12.46
N THR A 407 -13.29 -6.62 12.31
CA THR A 407 -13.85 -5.62 13.26
C THR A 407 -15.38 -5.64 13.30
N ILE A 408 -16.04 -5.91 12.17
CA ILE A 408 -17.50 -6.05 12.06
C ILE A 408 -17.95 -7.38 12.67
N LEU A 409 -17.30 -8.49 12.32
CA LEU A 409 -17.68 -9.84 12.80
C LEU A 409 -17.44 -10.00 14.30
N ARG A 410 -16.34 -9.46 14.84
CA ARG A 410 -16.08 -9.40 16.30
C ARG A 410 -17.20 -8.70 17.04
N PHE A 411 -17.63 -7.53 16.55
CA PHE A 411 -18.73 -6.82 17.18
C PHE A 411 -20.04 -7.60 17.09
N ALA A 412 -20.35 -8.19 15.93
CA ALA A 412 -21.50 -9.07 15.79
C ALA A 412 -21.47 -10.23 16.79
N ARG A 413 -20.29 -10.81 17.08
CA ARG A 413 -20.10 -11.86 18.11
C ARG A 413 -20.37 -11.39 19.53
N THR A 414 -20.04 -10.14 19.85
CA THR A 414 -20.37 -9.57 21.18
C THR A 414 -21.88 -9.46 21.41
N ILE A 415 -22.66 -9.31 20.34
CA ILE A 415 -24.14 -9.24 20.40
C ILE A 415 -24.74 -10.65 20.30
N ASN A 416 -24.22 -11.46 19.39
CA ASN A 416 -24.66 -12.82 19.10
C ASN A 416 -23.45 -13.75 19.01
N GLY A 417 -23.20 -14.52 20.08
CA GLY A 417 -22.04 -15.41 20.17
C GLY A 417 -21.95 -16.51 19.10
N MET A 418 -22.98 -16.68 18.25
CA MET A 418 -22.96 -17.59 17.10
C MET A 418 -22.51 -16.95 15.79
N ALA A 419 -22.19 -15.65 15.76
CA ALA A 419 -21.69 -15.00 14.56
C ALA A 419 -20.34 -15.63 14.12
N PRO A 420 -20.11 -15.77 12.80
CA PRO A 420 -18.94 -16.48 12.30
C PRO A 420 -17.63 -15.74 12.61
N SER A 421 -16.54 -16.50 12.67
CA SER A 421 -15.17 -15.99 12.70
C SER A 421 -14.59 -15.96 11.28
N LEU A 422 -13.77 -14.95 10.98
CA LEU A 422 -12.94 -14.97 9.77
C LEU A 422 -11.75 -15.94 9.93
N TRP A 423 -11.21 -16.02 11.15
CA TRP A 423 -10.01 -16.79 11.46
C TRP A 423 -10.31 -18.25 11.75
N ALA A 424 -9.46 -19.15 11.25
CA ALA A 424 -9.58 -20.60 11.44
C ALA A 424 -9.42 -21.02 12.90
N SER A 425 -8.46 -20.40 13.60
CA SER A 425 -8.31 -20.49 15.04
C SER A 425 -8.36 -19.10 15.67
N SER A 426 -8.50 -19.03 16.99
CA SER A 426 -8.47 -17.75 17.73
C SER A 426 -7.40 -17.82 18.81
N SER A 427 -6.80 -16.67 19.11
CA SER A 427 -5.97 -16.53 20.30
C SER A 427 -6.79 -16.92 21.55
N PRO A 428 -6.21 -17.63 22.53
CA PRO A 428 -6.87 -17.80 23.81
C PRO A 428 -7.09 -16.43 24.47
N ASP A 429 -8.20 -16.30 25.20
CA ASP A 429 -8.61 -15.03 25.82
C ASP A 429 -7.55 -14.53 26.81
N PRO A 430 -6.88 -13.40 26.56
CA PRO A 430 -5.79 -12.91 27.40
C PRO A 430 -6.24 -12.66 28.84
N SER A 431 -7.50 -12.28 29.05
CA SER A 431 -8.06 -12.01 30.38
C SER A 431 -8.22 -13.26 31.25
N LYS A 432 -8.13 -14.46 30.65
CA LYS A 432 -8.25 -15.76 31.33
C LYS A 432 -6.93 -16.50 31.44
N ARG A 433 -5.85 -15.95 30.87
CA ARG A 433 -4.52 -16.55 30.92
C ARG A 433 -3.76 -16.01 32.14
N ASP A 434 -2.86 -16.84 32.66
CA ASP A 434 -1.91 -16.41 33.68
C ASP A 434 -0.92 -15.41 33.07
N PRO A 435 -0.72 -14.20 33.62
CA PRO A 435 0.29 -13.26 33.12
C PRO A 435 1.70 -13.83 33.03
N GLU A 436 2.08 -14.78 33.91
CA GLU A 436 3.39 -15.44 33.82
C GLU A 436 3.52 -16.33 32.56
N SER A 437 2.38 -16.75 31.97
CA SER A 437 2.36 -17.56 30.74
C SER A 437 2.69 -16.77 29.47
N PHE A 438 2.76 -15.44 29.54
CA PHE A 438 3.08 -14.61 28.38
C PHE A 438 4.59 -14.55 28.07
N GLY A 439 5.43 -15.04 28.98
CA GLY A 439 6.89 -14.97 28.85
C GLY A 439 7.45 -13.60 29.23
N ASP A 440 8.64 -13.29 28.72
CA ASP A 440 9.29 -12.00 28.94
C ASP A 440 8.70 -10.96 27.98
N VAL A 441 7.66 -10.25 28.45
CA VAL A 441 6.90 -9.24 27.68
C VAL A 441 6.68 -7.95 28.47
N SER A 442 6.75 -6.83 27.78
CA SER A 442 6.50 -5.49 28.29
C SER A 442 5.12 -4.98 27.87
N VAL A 443 4.10 -5.28 28.68
CA VAL A 443 2.69 -4.90 28.43
C VAL A 443 2.33 -3.44 28.76
N THR A 444 3.21 -2.72 29.46
CA THR A 444 3.00 -1.31 29.82
C THR A 444 3.61 -0.43 28.74
N PRO A 445 2.90 0.58 28.22
CA PRO A 445 3.43 1.46 27.19
C PRO A 445 4.67 2.20 27.71
N ARG A 446 5.77 2.06 26.99
CA ARG A 446 7.04 2.72 27.26
C ARG A 446 7.30 3.78 26.22
N LYS A 447 7.58 4.99 26.67
CA LYS A 447 8.00 6.08 25.79
C LYS A 447 9.44 5.83 25.33
N LEU A 448 9.70 5.98 24.04
CA LEU A 448 11.05 6.04 23.48
C LEU A 448 11.51 7.50 23.56
N GLU A 449 12.52 7.73 24.40
CA GLU A 449 13.18 9.02 24.52
C GLU A 449 14.37 9.05 23.57
N TRP A 450 14.55 10.14 22.84
CA TRP A 450 15.66 10.29 21.91
C TRP A 450 16.68 11.26 22.49
N ASP A 451 17.96 10.88 22.46
CA ASP A 451 19.06 11.75 22.86
C ASP A 451 19.34 12.73 21.72
N MET A 452 18.68 13.89 21.79
CA MET A 452 18.73 14.94 20.77
C MET A 452 20.04 15.71 20.80
N ILE A 453 21.08 15.13 20.19
CA ILE A 453 22.36 15.82 19.95
C ILE A 453 22.18 16.98 18.94
N PRO A 454 23.10 17.96 18.88
CA PRO A 454 22.99 19.12 17.99
C PRO A 454 22.78 18.74 16.52
N GLU A 455 23.46 17.70 16.04
CA GLU A 455 23.39 17.19 14.67
C GLU A 455 21.97 16.71 14.33
N LEU A 456 21.34 15.93 15.21
CA LEU A 456 19.96 15.44 15.03
C LEU A 456 18.94 16.57 15.12
N SER A 457 19.15 17.53 16.02
CA SER A 457 18.27 18.70 16.15
C SER A 457 18.24 19.55 14.88
N VAL A 458 19.41 19.73 14.25
CA VAL A 458 19.53 20.44 12.96
C VAL A 458 18.93 19.61 11.83
N ALA A 459 19.16 18.29 11.83
CA ALA A 459 18.60 17.38 10.83
C ALA A 459 17.07 17.40 10.82
N VAL A 460 16.43 17.29 12.00
CA VAL A 460 14.96 17.37 12.14
C VAL A 460 14.42 18.68 11.56
N ARG A 461 15.09 19.80 11.85
CA ARG A 461 14.70 21.12 11.31
C ARG A 461 14.79 21.22 9.78
N PHE A 462 15.79 20.60 9.18
CA PHE A 462 15.90 20.60 7.71
C PHE A 462 14.93 19.62 7.05
N ALA A 463 14.73 18.45 7.68
CA ALA A 463 13.76 17.46 7.23
C ALA A 463 12.32 18.01 7.28
N GLU A 464 11.91 18.68 8.37
CA GLU A 464 10.58 19.31 8.46
C GLU A 464 10.38 20.34 7.34
N THR A 465 11.41 21.14 7.02
CA THR A 465 11.35 22.18 5.99
C THR A 465 11.16 21.55 4.61
N ARG A 466 11.96 20.50 4.30
CA ARG A 466 11.86 19.78 3.01
C ARG A 466 10.54 19.06 2.86
N LEU A 467 10.04 18.46 3.93
CA LEU A 467 8.74 17.80 3.95
C LEU A 467 7.61 18.79 3.72
N ALA A 468 7.62 19.93 4.42
CA ALA A 468 6.64 21.00 4.21
C ALA A 468 6.67 21.50 2.76
N ASP A 469 7.85 21.80 2.22
CA ASP A 469 8.01 22.18 0.80
C ASP A 469 7.43 21.11 -0.14
N LEU A 470 7.68 19.82 0.15
CA LEU A 470 7.19 18.72 -0.68
C LEU A 470 5.65 18.61 -0.61
N ILE A 471 5.05 18.79 0.57
CA ILE A 471 3.59 18.78 0.76
C ILE A 471 2.97 19.96 0.00
N GLU A 472 3.48 21.18 0.16
CA GLU A 472 2.96 22.39 -0.50
C GLU A 472 3.13 22.36 -2.03
N GLN A 473 4.04 21.53 -2.54
CA GLN A 473 4.19 21.32 -3.98
C GLN A 473 3.12 20.40 -4.57
N ASN A 474 2.44 19.60 -3.75
CA ASN A 474 1.45 18.62 -4.17
C ASN A 474 0.02 19.09 -3.91
N GLU A 475 -0.86 18.78 -4.84
CA GLU A 475 -2.29 19.04 -4.75
C GLU A 475 -3.07 17.73 -4.75
N PHE A 476 -4.16 17.69 -3.98
CA PHE A 476 -5.05 16.54 -3.88
C PHE A 476 -6.47 16.95 -4.23
N GLN A 477 -7.14 16.13 -5.02
CA GLN A 477 -8.57 16.26 -5.31
C GLN A 477 -9.21 14.88 -5.35
N THR A 478 -10.47 14.82 -4.91
CA THR A 478 -11.24 13.58 -4.90
C THR A 478 -12.56 13.76 -5.60
N LEU A 479 -13.09 12.67 -6.19
CA LEU A 479 -14.42 12.61 -6.77
C LEU A 479 -15.15 11.35 -6.28
N ASP A 480 -16.28 11.56 -5.60
CA ASP A 480 -17.27 10.51 -5.31
C ASP A 480 -18.43 10.63 -6.31
N PHE A 481 -18.28 9.96 -7.45
CA PHE A 481 -19.24 9.98 -8.54
C PHE A 481 -20.39 9.01 -8.28
N SER A 482 -21.57 9.51 -7.93
CA SER A 482 -22.73 8.71 -7.52
C SER A 482 -23.78 8.48 -8.61
N HIS A 483 -23.49 8.87 -9.85
CA HIS A 483 -24.48 8.86 -10.93
C HIS A 483 -24.68 7.48 -11.56
N TYR A 484 -23.60 6.70 -11.66
CA TYR A 484 -23.58 5.31 -12.13
C TYR A 484 -22.21 4.68 -11.82
N GLY A 485 -22.18 3.35 -11.78
CA GLY A 485 -20.94 2.59 -11.63
C GLY A 485 -20.90 1.38 -12.56
N LYS A 486 -20.27 0.31 -12.08
CA LYS A 486 -20.08 -0.96 -12.79
C LYS A 486 -21.36 -1.48 -13.44
N ASN A 487 -22.49 -1.48 -12.73
CA ASN A 487 -23.75 -2.05 -13.25
C ASN A 487 -24.24 -1.36 -14.53
N PHE A 488 -24.11 -0.04 -14.59
CA PHE A 488 -24.46 0.70 -15.81
C PHE A 488 -23.46 0.42 -16.93
N ILE A 489 -22.16 0.45 -16.63
CA ILE A 489 -21.09 0.31 -17.63
C ILE A 489 -21.18 -1.07 -18.31
N THR A 490 -21.35 -2.13 -17.51
CA THR A 490 -21.52 -3.49 -18.03
C THR A 490 -22.81 -3.64 -18.82
N SER A 491 -23.92 -3.02 -18.39
CA SER A 491 -25.19 -3.02 -19.14
C SER A 491 -25.10 -2.37 -20.52
N MET A 492 -24.11 -1.48 -20.72
CA MET A 492 -23.81 -0.84 -22.00
C MET A 492 -22.78 -1.62 -22.84
N GLY A 493 -22.31 -2.77 -22.33
CA GLY A 493 -21.41 -3.69 -23.05
C GLY A 493 -19.93 -3.30 -22.98
N PHE A 494 -19.50 -2.60 -21.93
CA PHE A 494 -18.11 -2.22 -21.73
C PHE A 494 -17.52 -2.91 -20.49
N SER A 495 -16.21 -3.20 -20.56
CA SER A 495 -15.42 -3.49 -19.36
C SER A 495 -15.38 -2.24 -18.47
N PRO A 496 -15.74 -2.34 -17.17
CA PRO A 496 -15.73 -1.20 -16.26
C PRO A 496 -14.38 -0.50 -16.17
N ASP A 497 -13.30 -1.28 -16.07
CA ASP A 497 -11.95 -0.75 -15.94
C ASP A 497 -11.51 -0.02 -17.22
N ALA A 498 -11.63 -0.67 -18.37
CA ALA A 498 -11.30 -0.06 -19.66
C ALA A 498 -12.10 1.23 -19.90
N PHE A 499 -13.38 1.26 -19.52
CA PHE A 499 -14.24 2.44 -19.64
C PHE A 499 -13.72 3.62 -18.82
N VAL A 500 -13.31 3.38 -17.57
CA VAL A 500 -12.77 4.41 -16.68
C VAL A 500 -11.38 4.86 -17.14
N GLN A 501 -10.53 3.94 -17.62
CA GLN A 501 -9.25 4.29 -18.24
C GLN A 501 -9.44 5.22 -19.44
N MET A 502 -10.39 4.92 -20.34
CA MET A 502 -10.73 5.80 -21.45
C MET A 502 -11.27 7.15 -21.00
N ALA A 503 -11.99 7.20 -19.87
CA ALA A 503 -12.45 8.46 -19.29
C ALA A 503 -11.29 9.36 -18.84
N PHE A 504 -10.22 8.80 -18.25
CA PHE A 504 -9.01 9.57 -17.94
C PHE A 504 -8.35 10.12 -19.20
N GLN A 505 -8.25 9.31 -20.25
CA GLN A 505 -7.67 9.74 -21.53
C GLN A 505 -8.48 10.86 -22.18
N ALA A 506 -9.82 10.73 -22.19
CA ALA A 506 -10.70 11.76 -22.73
C ALA A 506 -10.64 13.07 -21.93
N ALA A 507 -10.58 12.99 -20.59
CA ALA A 507 -10.47 14.15 -19.73
C ALA A 507 -9.12 14.86 -19.91
N TYR A 508 -8.02 14.11 -19.96
CA TYR A 508 -6.69 14.65 -20.19
C TYR A 508 -6.58 15.32 -21.56
N TYR A 509 -7.02 14.64 -22.62
CA TYR A 509 -7.01 15.19 -23.97
C TYR A 509 -7.88 16.45 -24.08
N GLY A 510 -9.05 16.48 -23.44
CA GLY A 510 -9.92 17.65 -23.41
C GLY A 510 -9.29 18.88 -22.77
N LEU A 511 -8.37 18.68 -21.82
CA LEU A 511 -7.68 19.76 -21.13
C LEU A 511 -6.38 20.19 -21.82
N TYR A 512 -5.61 19.24 -22.35
CA TYR A 512 -4.24 19.48 -22.83
C TYR A 512 -4.08 19.32 -24.35
N GLY A 513 -5.09 18.83 -25.06
CA GLY A 513 -5.09 18.66 -26.52
C GLY A 513 -4.09 17.64 -27.05
N ARG A 514 -3.57 16.76 -26.19
CA ARG A 514 -2.57 15.73 -26.53
C ARG A 514 -2.73 14.50 -25.64
N VAL A 515 -2.20 13.37 -26.11
CA VAL A 515 -2.07 12.14 -25.33
C VAL A 515 -0.66 12.05 -24.75
N GLU A 516 -0.52 11.34 -23.63
CA GLU A 516 0.76 11.20 -22.91
C GLU A 516 0.92 9.78 -22.38
N CYS A 517 2.15 9.43 -22.00
CA CYS A 517 2.45 8.12 -21.46
C CYS A 517 1.61 7.83 -20.20
N THR A 518 0.88 6.71 -20.25
CA THR A 518 -0.02 6.26 -19.18
C THR A 518 0.42 4.88 -18.71
N TYR A 519 0.39 4.67 -17.39
CA TYR A 519 0.71 3.41 -16.74
C TYR A 519 -0.48 2.92 -15.92
N GLU A 520 -0.76 1.63 -16.01
CA GLU A 520 -1.64 0.90 -15.12
C GLU A 520 -0.98 -0.45 -14.74
N PRO A 521 -1.01 -0.89 -13.47
CA PRO A 521 -0.42 -2.17 -13.09
C PRO A 521 -1.32 -3.37 -13.44
N ALA A 522 -0.74 -4.38 -14.09
CA ALA A 522 -1.30 -5.74 -14.18
C ALA A 522 -0.66 -6.64 -13.11
N MET A 523 -1.48 -7.34 -12.34
CA MET A 523 -0.99 -8.32 -11.37
C MET A 523 -0.46 -9.57 -12.07
N THR A 524 0.72 -10.06 -11.66
CA THR A 524 1.31 -11.32 -12.16
C THR A 524 1.42 -12.40 -11.08
N LYS A 525 0.67 -12.28 -9.98
CA LYS A 525 0.69 -13.23 -8.86
C LYS A 525 0.19 -14.65 -9.21
N MET A 526 -0.32 -14.89 -10.42
CA MET A 526 -0.54 -16.25 -10.94
C MET A 526 0.77 -17.02 -11.19
N PHE A 527 1.91 -16.32 -11.15
CA PHE A 527 3.24 -16.90 -11.24
C PHE A 527 3.95 -16.86 -9.88
N LEU A 528 4.84 -17.82 -9.67
CA LEU A 528 5.69 -17.90 -8.49
C LEU A 528 6.55 -16.64 -8.37
N HIS A 529 6.41 -15.91 -7.27
CA HIS A 529 7.09 -14.63 -7.04
C HIS A 529 6.80 -13.59 -8.13
N GLY A 530 5.61 -13.66 -8.74
CA GLY A 530 5.10 -12.62 -9.61
C GLY A 530 4.89 -11.30 -8.86
N ARG A 531 5.30 -10.20 -9.51
CA ARG A 531 5.07 -8.81 -9.07
C ARG A 531 3.98 -8.20 -9.95
N THR A 532 4.33 -7.17 -10.72
CA THR A 532 3.43 -6.47 -11.64
C THR A 532 4.04 -6.36 -13.04
N GLU A 533 3.19 -6.34 -14.06
CA GLU A 533 3.52 -5.87 -15.42
C GLU A 533 2.86 -4.50 -15.67
N ALA A 534 3.34 -3.74 -16.66
CA ALA A 534 2.76 -2.46 -17.07
C ALA A 534 1.75 -2.63 -18.21
N ILE A 535 0.51 -2.19 -17.98
CA ILE A 535 -0.47 -1.95 -19.03
C ILE A 535 -0.23 -0.52 -19.56
N ARG A 536 0.15 -0.42 -20.83
CA ARG A 536 0.28 0.87 -21.53
C ARG A 536 -1.06 1.21 -22.19
N THR A 537 -1.84 2.06 -21.52
CA THR A 537 -3.22 2.41 -21.90
C THR A 537 -3.31 3.08 -23.28
N VAL A 538 -2.37 3.97 -23.60
CA VAL A 538 -2.42 4.74 -24.85
C VAL A 538 -2.05 3.86 -26.05
N SER A 539 -3.01 3.67 -26.94
CA SER A 539 -2.89 2.99 -28.23
C SER A 539 -3.44 3.86 -29.35
N GLU A 540 -3.26 3.47 -30.61
CA GLU A 540 -3.83 4.21 -31.76
C GLU A 540 -5.36 4.30 -31.67
N GLU A 541 -6.02 3.26 -31.16
CA GLU A 541 -7.46 3.24 -30.92
C GLU A 541 -7.90 4.26 -29.86
N VAL A 542 -7.06 4.49 -28.83
CA VAL A 542 -7.31 5.54 -27.82
C VAL A 542 -7.19 6.92 -28.44
N VAL A 543 -6.16 7.14 -29.28
CA VAL A 543 -5.97 8.41 -29.99
C VAL A 543 -7.17 8.71 -30.90
N ASP A 544 -7.61 7.72 -31.68
CA ASP A 544 -8.80 7.82 -32.52
C ASP A 544 -10.05 8.14 -31.69
N PHE A 545 -10.22 7.45 -30.56
CA PHE A 545 -11.33 7.70 -29.64
C PHE A 545 -11.35 9.12 -29.10
N VAL A 546 -10.26 9.62 -28.51
CA VAL A 546 -10.26 10.95 -27.89
C VAL A 546 -10.42 12.06 -28.94
N GLN A 547 -9.81 11.91 -30.12
CA GLN A 547 -9.98 12.85 -31.23
C GLN A 547 -11.43 12.83 -31.75
N THR A 548 -12.00 11.64 -31.95
CA THR A 548 -13.38 11.48 -32.40
C THR A 548 -14.38 12.04 -31.40
N PHE A 549 -14.12 11.85 -30.10
CA PHE A 549 -14.99 12.31 -29.02
C PHE A 549 -15.03 13.84 -28.93
N TRP A 550 -13.88 14.51 -29.05
CA TRP A 550 -13.78 15.97 -28.92
C TRP A 550 -14.10 16.73 -30.21
N ALA A 551 -14.08 16.08 -31.36
CA ALA A 551 -14.55 16.65 -32.63
C ALA A 551 -16.09 16.62 -32.75
N GLU A 552 -16.61 17.35 -33.75
CA GLU A 552 -18.03 17.41 -34.10
C GLU A 552 -18.49 16.15 -34.86
N ASN A 553 -18.43 15.00 -34.20
CA ASN A 553 -18.86 13.72 -34.77
C ASN A 553 -20.24 13.27 -34.24
N PRO A 554 -20.99 12.46 -35.01
CA PRO A 554 -22.21 11.83 -34.53
C PRO A 554 -21.98 10.95 -33.30
N ALA A 555 -22.99 10.85 -32.44
CA ALA A 555 -22.95 10.03 -31.22
C ALA A 555 -22.56 8.57 -31.50
N GLU A 556 -23.06 8.01 -32.60
CA GLU A 556 -22.79 6.62 -33.01
C GLU A 556 -21.29 6.39 -33.30
N ALA A 557 -20.62 7.36 -33.94
CA ALA A 557 -19.18 7.29 -34.20
C ALA A 557 -18.36 7.37 -32.91
N LYS A 558 -18.74 8.26 -31.97
CA LYS A 558 -18.09 8.38 -30.66
C LYS A 558 -18.18 7.07 -29.84
N ILE A 559 -19.35 6.43 -29.85
CA ILE A 559 -19.57 5.15 -29.15
C ILE A 559 -18.74 4.03 -29.77
N GLU A 560 -18.64 3.98 -31.10
CA GLU A 560 -17.86 2.96 -31.78
C GLU A 560 -16.36 3.12 -31.54
N ALA A 561 -15.83 4.35 -31.58
CA ALA A 561 -14.44 4.61 -31.26
C ALA A 561 -14.13 4.24 -29.80
N LEU A 562 -15.01 4.60 -28.85
CA LEU A 562 -14.89 4.18 -27.44
C LEU A 562 -14.86 2.64 -27.31
N ARG A 563 -15.73 1.93 -28.04
CA ARG A 563 -15.78 0.47 -28.01
C ARG A 563 -14.46 -0.17 -28.47
N LYS A 564 -13.89 0.32 -29.56
CA LYS A 564 -12.60 -0.19 -30.07
C LYS A 564 -11.47 0.09 -29.08
N ALA A 565 -11.42 1.30 -28.52
CA ALA A 565 -10.43 1.68 -27.52
C ALA A 565 -10.51 0.79 -26.26
N CYS A 566 -11.73 0.57 -25.74
CA CYS A 566 -11.93 -0.35 -24.62
C CYS A 566 -11.53 -1.80 -24.95
N GLN A 567 -11.89 -2.31 -26.13
CA GLN A 567 -11.53 -3.66 -26.56
C GLN A 567 -10.00 -3.84 -26.67
N LYS A 568 -9.29 -2.82 -27.17
CA LYS A 568 -7.83 -2.82 -27.23
C LYS A 568 -7.21 -2.82 -25.83
N HIS A 569 -7.72 -1.98 -24.93
CA HIS A 569 -7.27 -1.94 -23.52
C HIS A 569 -7.45 -3.30 -22.85
N THR A 570 -8.65 -3.86 -22.90
CA THR A 570 -8.99 -5.21 -22.43
C THR A 570 -8.02 -6.27 -22.95
N ALA A 571 -7.72 -6.26 -24.25
CA ALA A 571 -6.80 -7.22 -24.85
C ALA A 571 -5.38 -7.06 -24.31
N ASN A 572 -4.90 -5.82 -24.15
CA ASN A 572 -3.60 -5.52 -23.57
C ASN A 572 -3.52 -5.95 -22.09
N THR A 573 -4.55 -5.69 -21.28
CA THR A 573 -4.64 -6.12 -19.88
C THR A 573 -4.46 -7.63 -19.74
N ARG A 574 -5.16 -8.41 -20.58
CA ARG A 574 -5.06 -9.88 -20.56
C ARG A 574 -3.66 -10.39 -20.93
N GLN A 575 -2.96 -9.70 -21.82
CA GLN A 575 -1.58 -10.05 -22.18
C GLN A 575 -0.62 -9.74 -21.03
N CYS A 576 -0.74 -8.55 -20.42
CA CYS A 576 0.12 -8.13 -19.32
C CYS A 576 -0.05 -9.02 -18.08
N ALA A 577 -1.28 -9.42 -17.77
CA ALA A 577 -1.57 -10.34 -16.66
C ALA A 577 -1.01 -11.77 -16.88
N LYS A 578 -0.74 -12.15 -18.14
CA LYS A 578 0.01 -13.38 -18.50
C LYS A 578 1.53 -13.19 -18.48
N ALA A 579 2.00 -12.04 -17.97
CA ALA A 579 3.41 -11.62 -18.01
C ALA A 579 3.98 -11.51 -19.44
N GLU A 580 3.14 -11.20 -20.43
CA GLU A 580 3.56 -10.99 -21.81
C GLU A 580 3.69 -9.50 -22.17
N GLY A 581 3.85 -8.60 -21.20
CA GLY A 581 4.12 -7.19 -21.47
C GLY A 581 5.54 -6.97 -22.00
N CYS A 582 5.86 -5.73 -22.37
CA CYS A 582 7.22 -5.36 -22.78
C CYS A 582 8.07 -4.81 -21.63
N ASP A 583 7.46 -4.12 -20.68
CA ASP A 583 8.17 -3.26 -19.74
C ASP A 583 9.09 -4.04 -18.80
N ARG A 584 8.60 -5.09 -18.12
CA ARG A 584 9.46 -5.86 -17.20
C ARG A 584 10.57 -6.61 -17.92
N HIS A 585 10.31 -7.15 -19.11
CA HIS A 585 11.34 -7.83 -19.88
C HIS A 585 12.44 -6.86 -20.31
N LEU A 586 12.09 -5.72 -20.93
CA LEU A 586 13.09 -4.74 -21.38
C LEU A 586 13.85 -4.12 -20.21
N TYR A 587 13.18 -3.88 -19.07
CA TYR A 587 13.84 -3.43 -17.85
C TYR A 587 14.84 -4.45 -17.29
N ALA A 588 14.51 -5.76 -17.33
CA ALA A 588 15.45 -6.80 -16.94
C ALA A 588 16.68 -6.85 -17.86
N LEU A 589 16.48 -6.71 -19.18
CA LEU A 589 17.61 -6.63 -20.13
C LEU A 589 18.50 -5.42 -19.86
N PHE A 590 17.91 -4.26 -19.57
CA PHE A 590 18.65 -3.07 -19.16
C PHE A 590 19.45 -3.32 -17.88
N SER A 591 18.84 -3.96 -16.89
CA SER A 591 19.50 -4.28 -15.61
C SER A 591 20.66 -5.27 -15.78
N VAL A 592 20.49 -6.28 -16.64
CA VAL A 592 21.56 -7.23 -16.99
C VAL A 592 22.73 -6.51 -17.68
N TRP A 593 22.44 -5.58 -18.60
CA TRP A 593 23.46 -4.77 -19.23
C TRP A 593 24.22 -3.92 -18.20
N GLN A 594 23.52 -3.22 -17.31
CA GLN A 594 24.15 -2.42 -16.25
C GLN A 594 25.08 -3.28 -15.38
N ARG A 595 24.63 -4.46 -14.93
CA ARG A 595 25.46 -5.36 -14.13
C ARG A 595 26.69 -5.86 -14.88
N SER A 596 26.58 -6.12 -16.19
CA SER A 596 27.75 -6.54 -16.97
C SER A 596 28.84 -5.48 -17.05
N LEU A 597 28.48 -4.18 -17.00
CA LEU A 597 29.46 -3.10 -16.92
C LEU A 597 30.18 -3.09 -15.56
N ASP A 598 29.44 -3.34 -14.47
CA ASP A 598 30.02 -3.36 -13.13
C ASP A 598 30.99 -4.55 -12.95
N GLU A 599 30.64 -5.72 -13.48
CA GLU A 599 31.50 -6.91 -13.46
C GLU A 599 32.79 -6.69 -14.27
N ASP A 600 32.71 -6.08 -15.45
CA ASP A 600 33.89 -5.79 -16.29
C ASP A 600 34.85 -4.77 -15.65
N LEU A 601 34.32 -3.85 -14.82
CA LEU A 601 35.13 -2.89 -14.06
C LEU A 601 35.91 -3.55 -12.92
N ASP A 602 35.33 -4.56 -12.26
CA ASP A 602 36.01 -5.33 -11.20
C ASP A 602 37.14 -6.22 -11.75
N TYR A 603 36.96 -6.81 -12.94
CA TYR A 603 38.03 -7.56 -13.61
C TYR A 603 39.18 -6.67 -14.10
N SER A 604 38.91 -5.41 -14.46
CA SER A 604 39.92 -4.44 -14.90
C SER A 604 40.86 -3.98 -13.78
N ASN A 605 40.48 -4.12 -12.50
CA ASN A 605 41.32 -3.76 -11.35
C ASN A 605 42.20 -4.92 -10.84
N GLY A 606 42.16 -6.08 -11.51
CA GLY A 606 42.83 -7.32 -11.10
C GLY A 606 44.23 -7.60 -11.66
N TYR A 607 45.03 -6.60 -12.07
CA TYR A 607 46.43 -6.82 -12.49
C TYR A 607 47.44 -6.22 -11.50
N SER A 608 48.29 -7.08 -10.95
CA SER A 608 49.25 -6.83 -9.85
C SER A 608 50.44 -5.90 -10.19
N SER A 609 50.94 -5.24 -9.14
CA SER A 609 52.05 -4.26 -9.01
C SER A 609 53.43 -4.73 -9.54
N PRO A 610 54.45 -3.83 -9.63
CA PRO A 610 55.29 -3.55 -8.44
C PRO A 610 55.93 -2.15 -8.33
N GLY A 611 56.20 -1.73 -7.08
CA GLY A 611 57.43 -1.00 -6.73
C GLY A 611 57.35 0.52 -6.48
N ASP A 612 58.20 0.94 -5.54
CA ASP A 612 58.73 2.28 -5.26
C ASP A 612 57.84 3.22 -4.41
N GLU A 613 58.07 3.29 -3.10
CA GLU A 613 59.15 3.95 -2.35
C GLU A 613 58.73 5.35 -1.86
N TYR A 614 58.89 5.52 -0.55
CA TYR A 614 58.66 6.74 0.21
C TYR A 614 59.51 7.91 -0.30
N SER A 615 58.92 9.10 -0.43
CA SER A 615 59.55 10.31 0.10
C SER A 615 58.56 11.45 0.30
N ASP A 616 58.62 12.01 1.52
CA ASP A 616 58.14 13.33 1.92
C ASP A 616 58.68 14.44 1.01
N GLN A 617 57.88 15.49 0.80
CA GLN A 617 58.28 16.86 1.15
C GLN A 617 57.15 17.90 0.95
N THR A 618 56.67 18.40 2.08
CA THR A 618 56.56 19.83 2.46
C THR A 618 56.30 20.89 1.38
N GLY A 619 55.26 21.71 1.58
CA GLY A 619 55.16 23.00 0.89
C GLY A 619 53.82 23.71 1.01
N SER A 620 53.59 24.34 2.15
CA SER A 620 52.39 25.11 2.53
C SER A 620 52.40 26.53 1.88
N PRO A 621 51.47 27.47 2.17
CA PRO A 621 50.38 27.91 1.28
C PRO A 621 50.44 29.45 0.98
N VAL A 622 49.31 30.01 0.52
CA VAL A 622 48.80 31.40 0.72
C VAL A 622 48.47 32.18 -0.56
N GLY A 623 47.25 32.73 -0.63
CA GLY A 623 47.04 34.10 -1.15
C GLY A 623 45.81 34.35 -2.04
N SER A 624 44.65 34.64 -1.45
CA SER A 624 43.59 35.49 -2.06
C SER A 624 43.94 36.99 -1.82
N PRO A 625 43.13 38.02 -2.19
CA PRO A 625 42.00 38.16 -3.15
C PRO A 625 42.10 39.48 -4.01
N VAL A 626 41.08 39.84 -4.81
CA VAL A 626 40.37 41.17 -4.85
C VAL A 626 39.72 41.52 -6.21
N GLN A 627 38.40 41.81 -6.12
CA GLN A 627 37.46 42.70 -6.84
C GLN A 627 37.70 43.27 -8.25
N GLY A 628 36.58 43.33 -9.01
CA GLY A 628 36.31 44.39 -9.99
C GLY A 628 34.94 44.22 -10.69
N SER A 629 33.99 45.09 -10.37
CA SER A 629 32.62 45.17 -10.92
C SER A 629 32.48 46.29 -11.96
N HIS A 630 31.74 46.07 -13.06
CA HIS A 630 30.71 46.96 -13.67
C HIS A 630 30.20 46.39 -15.03
N PRO A 631 29.04 46.85 -15.57
CA PRO A 631 27.99 45.96 -16.11
C PRO A 631 27.66 46.21 -17.58
N SER A 632 26.88 45.31 -18.21
CA SER A 632 26.14 45.64 -19.43
C SER A 632 24.89 44.77 -19.60
N ILE A 633 23.82 45.47 -19.94
CA ILE A 633 22.46 45.05 -20.28
C ILE A 633 22.47 44.44 -21.69
N ASP A 634 21.81 43.29 -21.86
CA ASP A 634 20.88 43.07 -22.98
C ASP A 634 20.02 41.82 -22.71
N GLY A 635 18.71 41.97 -22.95
CA GLY A 635 17.69 40.99 -22.62
C GLY A 635 17.49 39.94 -23.69
N VAL A 636 17.29 38.69 -23.27
CA VAL A 636 16.61 37.62 -24.02
C VAL A 636 15.90 36.71 -22.99
N GLU A 637 14.69 36.27 -23.37
CA GLU A 637 13.72 35.44 -22.65
C GLU A 637 14.31 34.29 -21.81
N VAL A 638 13.92 34.23 -20.53
CA VAL A 638 14.18 33.09 -19.65
C VAL A 638 13.00 32.12 -19.72
N ARG A 639 13.17 31.00 -20.42
CA ARG A 639 12.38 29.77 -20.21
C ARG A 639 13.07 28.92 -19.14
N PRO A 640 12.40 28.46 -18.08
CA PRO A 640 13.02 27.56 -17.11
C PRO A 640 12.85 26.10 -17.58
N THR A 641 13.87 25.53 -18.21
CA THR A 641 14.03 24.07 -18.28
C THR A 641 14.81 23.63 -17.04
N ARG A 642 14.11 23.03 -16.09
CA ARG A 642 14.73 22.26 -15.00
C ARG A 642 15.30 20.98 -15.60
N ASP A 643 16.58 21.01 -15.94
CA ASP A 643 17.32 19.81 -16.32
C ASP A 643 17.49 18.89 -15.11
N ARG A 644 17.08 17.63 -15.30
CA ARG A 644 17.47 16.50 -14.46
C ARG A 644 18.97 16.29 -14.65
N GLY A 645 19.76 16.66 -13.65
CA GLY A 645 21.21 16.51 -13.69
C GLY A 645 21.64 15.06 -13.51
N TYR A 646 21.68 14.28 -14.59
CA TYR A 646 22.70 13.25 -14.76
C TYR A 646 23.88 13.92 -15.45
N SER A 647 24.81 14.47 -14.67
CA SER A 647 26.03 15.07 -15.22
C SER A 647 27.01 13.97 -15.61
N VAL A 648 26.87 13.46 -16.82
CA VAL A 648 27.93 12.70 -17.50
C VAL A 648 28.72 13.66 -18.37
N ASN A 649 29.76 14.26 -17.79
CA ASN A 649 30.95 14.67 -18.56
C ASN A 649 32.14 14.96 -17.64
N SER A 650 32.93 13.92 -17.38
CA SER A 650 34.36 13.92 -17.69
C SER A 650 34.99 12.60 -17.23
N ARG A 651 35.21 11.68 -18.16
CA ARG A 651 36.36 10.75 -18.25
C ARG A 651 36.15 9.78 -19.41
N SER A 652 36.90 9.99 -20.46
CA SER A 652 37.05 9.07 -21.58
C SER A 652 37.90 7.87 -21.19
N ARG A 653 37.32 6.66 -21.13
CA ARG A 653 37.98 5.35 -21.42
C ARG A 653 36.95 4.20 -21.34
N ASP A 654 36.73 3.55 -22.48
CA ASP A 654 36.21 2.19 -22.71
C ASP A 654 35.08 1.65 -21.80
N GLN A 655 33.93 2.32 -21.77
CA GLN A 655 32.66 1.67 -21.36
C GLN A 655 31.95 1.16 -22.62
N ALA A 656 31.42 -0.07 -22.59
CA ALA A 656 30.60 -0.55 -23.69
C ALA A 656 29.43 0.43 -23.91
N PRO A 657 29.20 0.89 -25.16
CA PRO A 657 28.20 1.91 -25.43
C PRO A 657 26.81 1.42 -25.01
N LEU A 658 25.98 2.35 -24.50
CA LEU A 658 24.59 2.07 -24.16
C LEU A 658 23.87 1.46 -25.37
N PRO A 659 23.21 0.29 -25.24
CA PRO A 659 22.55 -0.37 -26.35
C PRO A 659 21.54 0.54 -27.04
N ALA A 660 21.46 0.43 -28.38
CA ALA A 660 20.73 1.38 -29.22
C ALA A 660 19.27 1.63 -28.76
N LEU A 661 18.57 0.58 -28.30
CA LEU A 661 17.19 0.69 -27.79
C LEU A 661 17.11 1.56 -26.53
N PHE A 662 18.05 1.40 -25.59
CA PHE A 662 18.06 2.15 -24.34
C PHE A 662 18.62 3.57 -24.50
N ALA A 663 19.42 3.81 -25.55
CA ALA A 663 19.91 5.13 -25.92
C ALA A 663 18.89 5.97 -26.72
N ASP A 664 17.81 5.36 -27.21
CA ASP A 664 16.76 6.05 -27.97
C ASP A 664 15.82 6.86 -27.08
N ALA A 665 15.36 8.02 -27.56
CA ALA A 665 14.43 8.88 -26.83
C ALA A 665 13.06 8.21 -26.56
N GLY A 666 12.70 7.14 -27.28
CA GLY A 666 11.56 6.30 -26.98
C GLY A 666 11.66 5.62 -25.62
N TRP A 667 12.86 5.26 -25.16
CA TRP A 667 13.06 4.64 -23.85
C TRP A 667 12.67 5.62 -22.74
N ASP A 668 13.18 6.85 -22.80
CA ASP A 668 12.81 7.91 -21.86
C ASP A 668 11.33 8.25 -21.92
N LYS A 669 10.76 8.32 -23.12
CA LYS A 669 9.34 8.63 -23.33
C LYS A 669 8.41 7.59 -22.70
N LEU A 670 8.75 6.30 -22.79
CA LEU A 670 7.95 5.24 -22.16
C LEU A 670 8.15 5.18 -20.64
N ASN A 671 9.35 5.49 -20.15
CA ASN A 671 9.66 5.51 -18.72
C ASN A 671 9.21 6.81 -18.00
N ASN A 672 8.82 7.86 -18.73
CA ASN A 672 8.22 9.07 -18.15
C ASN A 672 6.68 8.99 -18.13
N THR A 673 6.12 8.33 -17.13
CA THR A 673 4.67 8.21 -16.94
C THR A 673 4.04 9.53 -16.50
N ILE A 674 3.16 10.11 -17.32
CA ILE A 674 2.41 11.32 -16.98
C ILE A 674 1.10 10.98 -16.26
N LEU A 675 0.40 9.93 -16.70
CA LEU A 675 -0.81 9.45 -16.03
C LEU A 675 -0.49 8.11 -15.38
N SER A 676 -0.20 8.12 -14.08
CA SER A 676 -0.01 6.89 -13.32
C SER A 676 -1.33 6.54 -12.65
N THR A 677 -1.89 5.39 -13.00
CA THR A 677 -3.24 4.98 -12.59
C THR A 677 -3.20 3.64 -11.87
N SER A 678 -4.09 3.41 -10.90
CA SER A 678 -4.26 2.10 -10.28
C SER A 678 -5.67 1.93 -9.69
N ASN A 679 -6.23 0.74 -9.90
CA ASN A 679 -7.56 0.34 -9.44
C ASN A 679 -7.48 -0.56 -8.20
N CYS A 680 -8.20 -0.21 -7.14
CA CYS A 680 -8.24 -0.94 -5.87
C CYS A 680 -9.68 -1.15 -5.36
N GLY A 681 -10.53 -1.85 -6.12
CA GLY A 681 -11.92 -2.13 -5.74
C GLY A 681 -12.08 -3.03 -4.51
N ASN A 682 -12.49 -2.50 -3.35
CA ASN A 682 -12.88 -3.31 -2.18
C ASN A 682 -13.91 -2.59 -1.27
N PRO A 683 -14.96 -3.27 -0.77
CA PRO A 683 -15.94 -2.68 0.15
C PRO A 683 -15.38 -2.15 1.48
N ALA A 684 -14.19 -2.59 1.89
CA ALA A 684 -13.50 -2.08 3.07
C ALA A 684 -12.84 -0.71 2.84
N LEU A 685 -12.74 -0.27 1.58
CA LEU A 685 -12.06 0.97 1.21
C LEU A 685 -13.05 2.04 0.76
N ARG A 686 -12.90 3.22 1.36
CA ARG A 686 -13.60 4.43 0.93
C ARG A 686 -12.90 5.08 -0.26
N GLN A 687 -11.57 5.20 -0.18
CA GLN A 687 -10.68 5.79 -1.18
C GLN A 687 -9.32 5.09 -1.16
N PHE A 688 -8.53 5.29 -2.22
CA PHE A 688 -7.14 4.86 -2.34
C PHE A 688 -6.39 5.90 -3.18
N GLY A 689 -5.12 6.14 -2.88
CA GLY A 689 -4.32 7.08 -3.66
C GLY A 689 -2.82 6.96 -3.43
N PHE A 690 -2.08 7.68 -4.26
CA PHE A 690 -0.62 7.76 -4.27
C PHE A 690 -0.20 9.05 -4.98
N GLY A 691 1.02 9.53 -4.75
CA GLY A 691 1.52 10.74 -5.41
C GLY A 691 1.91 10.50 -6.88
N PRO A 692 2.15 11.57 -7.66
CA PRO A 692 2.55 11.43 -9.06
C PRO A 692 3.95 10.82 -9.20
N THR A 693 4.16 9.95 -10.20
CA THR A 693 5.45 9.28 -10.47
C THR A 693 6.41 10.11 -11.33
N SER A 694 5.94 11.24 -11.87
CA SER A 694 6.73 12.22 -12.60
C SER A 694 6.45 13.63 -12.08
N GLY A 695 7.42 14.54 -12.26
CA GLY A 695 7.31 15.92 -11.77
C GLY A 695 6.20 16.73 -12.45
N ASP A 696 5.76 16.29 -13.62
CA ASP A 696 4.64 16.81 -14.38
C ASP A 696 3.49 15.79 -14.49
N GLY A 697 3.42 14.80 -13.60
CA GLY A 697 2.43 13.73 -13.66
C GLY A 697 1.18 13.95 -12.81
N PHE A 698 0.28 12.98 -12.94
CA PHE A 698 -0.84 12.70 -12.05
C PHE A 698 -0.69 11.30 -11.45
N GLY A 699 -0.88 11.18 -10.14
CA GLY A 699 -1.15 9.91 -9.45
C GLY A 699 -2.65 9.76 -9.28
N ILE A 700 -3.23 8.70 -9.83
CA ILE A 700 -4.68 8.48 -9.89
C ILE A 700 -5.02 7.12 -9.29
N GLY A 701 -5.52 7.14 -8.05
CA GLY A 701 -6.16 5.98 -7.43
C GLY A 701 -7.66 5.99 -7.69
N TYR A 702 -8.23 4.85 -8.09
CA TYR A 702 -9.67 4.75 -8.30
C TYR A 702 -10.28 3.43 -7.84
N ILE A 703 -11.56 3.48 -7.52
CA ILE A 703 -12.40 2.37 -7.06
C ILE A 703 -13.68 2.41 -7.88
N ILE A 704 -13.97 1.32 -8.57
CA ILE A 704 -15.22 1.15 -9.32
C ILE A 704 -16.22 0.45 -8.40
N LYS A 705 -17.26 1.18 -7.98
CA LYS A 705 -18.37 0.66 -7.18
C LYS A 705 -19.51 0.21 -8.10
N ASP A 706 -20.47 -0.54 -7.58
CA ASP A 706 -21.62 -1.03 -8.36
C ASP A 706 -22.43 0.13 -8.97
N GLU A 707 -22.68 1.17 -8.17
CA GLU A 707 -23.52 2.33 -8.53
C GLU A 707 -22.76 3.67 -8.56
N GLY A 708 -21.44 3.65 -8.42
CA GLY A 708 -20.63 4.86 -8.46
C GLY A 708 -19.14 4.62 -8.72
N LEU A 709 -18.35 5.68 -8.67
CA LEU A 709 -16.88 5.65 -8.72
C LEU A 709 -16.33 6.50 -7.57
N ALA A 710 -15.20 6.09 -7.00
CA ALA A 710 -14.45 6.90 -6.05
C ALA A 710 -13.03 7.08 -6.60
N ILE A 711 -12.57 8.33 -6.67
CA ILE A 711 -11.30 8.67 -7.33
C ILE A 711 -10.53 9.64 -6.44
N CYS A 712 -9.24 9.38 -6.29
CA CYS A 712 -8.26 10.29 -5.69
C CYS A 712 -7.21 10.65 -6.74
N VAL A 713 -7.01 11.94 -6.97
CA VAL A 713 -6.02 12.48 -7.90
C VAL A 713 -5.04 13.35 -7.13
N ALA A 714 -3.76 13.01 -7.24
CA ALA A 714 -2.64 13.82 -6.76
C ALA A 714 -1.82 14.35 -7.94
N SER A 715 -1.31 15.57 -7.85
CA SER A 715 -0.38 16.12 -8.85
C SER A 715 0.57 17.14 -8.23
N LYS A 716 1.64 17.49 -8.96
CA LYS A 716 2.57 18.54 -8.57
C LYS A 716 2.34 19.80 -9.41
N HIS A 717 1.83 20.87 -8.80
CA HIS A 717 1.56 22.16 -9.44
C HIS A 717 0.80 22.08 -10.78
N ARG A 718 -0.22 21.22 -10.91
CA ARG A 718 -1.09 21.16 -12.10
C ARG A 718 -2.50 21.65 -11.78
N GLN A 719 -3.35 21.72 -12.81
CA GLN A 719 -4.77 22.07 -12.62
C GLN A 719 -5.57 20.85 -12.13
N THR A 720 -5.22 20.27 -10.97
CA THR A 720 -5.77 19.00 -10.46
C THR A 720 -7.29 19.04 -10.37
N LYS A 721 -7.81 20.12 -9.79
CA LYS A 721 -9.26 20.33 -9.68
C LYS A 721 -9.95 20.37 -11.04
N ARG A 722 -9.38 21.11 -11.99
CA ARG A 722 -9.94 21.21 -13.34
C ARG A 722 -9.92 19.88 -14.08
N PHE A 723 -8.88 19.06 -13.88
CA PHE A 723 -8.83 17.72 -14.43
C PHE A 723 -9.98 16.85 -13.90
N VAL A 724 -10.21 16.86 -12.58
CA VAL A 724 -11.32 16.13 -11.94
C VAL A 724 -12.69 16.64 -12.44
N ASP A 725 -12.90 17.96 -12.49
CA ASP A 725 -14.15 18.56 -12.98
C ASP A 725 -14.41 18.20 -14.47
N THR A 726 -13.34 18.14 -15.29
CA THR A 726 -13.40 17.73 -16.70
C THR A 726 -13.74 16.24 -16.83
N PHE A 727 -13.15 15.40 -15.98
CA PHE A 727 -13.41 13.98 -15.92
C PHE A 727 -14.87 13.68 -15.54
N GLU A 728 -15.40 14.34 -14.51
CA GLU A 728 -16.82 14.22 -14.13
C GLU A 728 -17.75 14.65 -15.28
N SER A 729 -17.43 15.78 -15.92
CA SER A 729 -18.19 16.28 -17.07
C SER A 729 -18.20 15.28 -18.23
N TYR A 730 -17.06 14.65 -18.52
CA TYR A 730 -16.96 13.59 -19.52
C TYR A 730 -17.87 12.40 -19.16
N LEU A 731 -17.84 11.90 -17.92
CA LEU A 731 -18.66 10.78 -17.48
C LEU A 731 -20.16 11.06 -17.65
N LEU A 732 -20.61 12.26 -17.31
CA LEU A 732 -21.99 12.68 -17.49
C LEU A 732 -22.39 12.73 -18.98
N GLU A 733 -21.50 13.26 -19.83
CA GLU A 733 -21.74 13.39 -21.27
C GLU A 733 -21.77 12.02 -21.96
N ILE A 734 -20.82 11.13 -21.68
CA ILE A 734 -20.79 9.80 -22.30
C ILE A 734 -22.00 8.96 -21.87
N ARG A 735 -22.48 9.10 -20.63
CA ARG A 735 -23.74 8.47 -20.18
C ARG A 735 -24.93 8.94 -21.01
N ARG A 736 -25.01 10.24 -21.31
CA ARG A 736 -26.07 10.82 -22.15
C ARG A 736 -26.01 10.24 -23.56
N ILE A 737 -24.81 10.23 -24.16
CA ILE A 737 -24.55 9.69 -25.50
C ILE A 737 -24.97 8.21 -25.57
N LEU A 738 -24.55 7.38 -24.62
CA LEU A 738 -24.88 5.94 -24.58
C LEU A 738 -26.39 5.69 -24.43
N ARG A 739 -27.08 6.47 -23.58
CA ARG A 739 -28.54 6.36 -23.41
C ARG A 739 -29.31 6.70 -24.69
N ILE A 740 -28.86 7.72 -25.43
CA ILE A 740 -29.48 8.11 -26.70
C ILE A 740 -29.23 7.04 -27.76
N GLY A 741 -27.99 6.56 -27.89
CA GLY A 741 -27.63 5.50 -28.83
C GLY A 741 -28.42 4.21 -28.61
N ASN A 742 -28.57 3.79 -27.35
CA ASN A 742 -29.27 2.54 -27.02
C ASN A 742 -30.79 2.62 -27.27
N ARG A 743 -31.41 3.80 -27.07
CA ARG A 743 -32.83 4.02 -27.41
C ARG A 743 -33.10 3.87 -28.90
N LYS A 744 -32.21 4.40 -29.77
CA LYS A 744 -32.34 4.25 -31.24
C LYS A 744 -32.21 2.80 -31.70
N MET A 745 -31.32 2.02 -31.08
CA MET A 745 -31.17 0.59 -31.35
C MET A 745 -32.40 -0.24 -30.94
N SER A 746 -33.03 0.10 -29.82
CA SER A 746 -34.29 -0.53 -29.37
C SER A 746 -35.44 -0.28 -30.35
N THR A 747 -35.59 0.95 -30.86
CA THR A 747 -36.63 1.28 -31.84
C THR A 747 -36.43 0.63 -33.22
N GLY A 748 -35.18 0.40 -33.65
CA GLY A 748 -34.87 -0.26 -34.93
C GLY A 748 -35.13 -1.77 -34.95
N LYS A 749 -35.06 -2.45 -33.78
CA LYS A 749 -35.49 -3.86 -33.67
C LYS A 749 -37.01 -4.00 -33.66
N ALA A 750 -37.74 -3.02 -33.11
CA ALA A 750 -39.20 -3.00 -33.13
C ALA A 750 -39.79 -2.69 -34.53
N SER A 751 -39.09 -1.92 -35.37
CA SER A 751 -39.54 -1.67 -36.75
C SER A 751 -39.36 -2.89 -37.65
N ARG A 752 -38.24 -3.62 -37.54
CA ARG A 752 -38.01 -4.88 -38.27
C ARG A 752 -38.98 -5.99 -37.88
N ALA A 753 -39.38 -6.07 -36.61
CA ALA A 753 -40.40 -7.01 -36.16
C ALA A 753 -41.81 -6.65 -36.68
N ARG A 754 -42.11 -5.35 -36.84
CA ARG A 754 -43.40 -4.89 -37.41
C ARG A 754 -43.50 -5.03 -38.92
N GLU A 755 -42.39 -4.99 -39.66
CA GLU A 755 -42.41 -5.18 -41.13
C GLU A 755 -42.63 -6.64 -41.52
N VAL A 756 -42.18 -7.61 -40.70
CA VAL A 756 -42.39 -9.05 -40.94
C VAL A 756 -43.81 -9.50 -40.54
N GLU A 757 -44.55 -8.70 -39.77
CA GLU A 757 -45.90 -9.03 -39.29
C GLU A 757 -47.05 -8.50 -40.20
N ILE A 758 -46.75 -7.76 -41.26
CA ILE A 758 -47.76 -7.16 -42.15
C ILE A 758 -48.21 -8.10 -43.29
N GLU A 759 -47.49 -9.19 -43.56
CA GLU A 759 -47.90 -10.21 -44.54
C GLU A 759 -48.61 -11.40 -43.87
N ARG A 760 -49.84 -11.21 -43.38
CA ARG A 760 -50.79 -12.33 -43.17
C ARG A 760 -52.23 -11.81 -43.03
N PRO A 761 -53.21 -12.35 -43.79
CA PRO A 761 -54.59 -11.90 -43.72
C PRO A 761 -55.30 -12.36 -42.45
N LYS A 762 -56.06 -11.44 -41.83
CA LYS A 762 -56.80 -11.61 -40.58
C LYS A 762 -58.05 -12.48 -40.77
N LEU A 763 -58.30 -13.37 -39.80
CA LEU A 763 -59.62 -13.98 -39.52
C LEU A 763 -60.01 -13.73 -38.05
N LEU A 764 -61.30 -13.55 -37.83
CA LEU A 764 -61.95 -12.83 -36.73
C LEU A 764 -62.32 -13.70 -35.49
N SER A 765 -62.25 -13.05 -34.31
CA SER A 765 -63.13 -13.21 -33.13
C SER A 765 -62.95 -14.47 -32.25
N ARG A 766 -63.24 -14.55 -30.93
CA ARG A 766 -63.67 -13.65 -29.82
C ARG A 766 -63.63 -14.49 -28.50
N ILE A 767 -63.48 -13.82 -27.33
CA ILE A 767 -63.96 -14.17 -25.95
C ILE A 767 -63.19 -15.31 -25.21
N LYS A 768 -62.38 -15.04 -24.15
CA LYS A 768 -62.61 -14.66 -22.71
C LYS A 768 -63.13 -15.76 -21.74
N SER A 769 -62.32 -16.05 -20.71
CA SER A 769 -62.63 -16.21 -19.25
C SER A 769 -61.90 -17.41 -18.61
N ARG A 770 -60.95 -17.19 -17.68
CA ARG A 770 -61.00 -17.24 -16.20
C ARG A 770 -61.48 -18.58 -15.58
N GLY A 771 -60.60 -19.22 -14.79
CA GLY A 771 -60.98 -20.19 -13.76
C GLY A 771 -59.81 -21.02 -13.19
N ARG A 772 -59.64 -21.02 -11.86
CA ARG A 772 -58.83 -21.94 -11.03
C ARG A 772 -59.75 -22.36 -9.87
N PRO A 773 -59.84 -23.63 -9.44
CA PRO A 773 -59.19 -24.08 -8.18
C PRO A 773 -58.81 -25.61 -8.15
N ILE A 774 -57.69 -26.07 -7.55
CA ILE A 774 -57.38 -26.55 -6.15
C ILE A 774 -57.80 -28.02 -5.81
N THR A 775 -56.78 -28.86 -5.46
CA THR A 775 -56.70 -30.11 -4.61
C THR A 775 -57.43 -31.41 -5.05
N ALA A 776 -57.00 -32.68 -4.81
CA ALA A 776 -56.15 -33.28 -3.76
C ALA A 776 -55.75 -34.78 -4.04
N VAL A 777 -54.66 -35.25 -3.38
CA VAL A 777 -54.32 -36.59 -2.78
C VAL A 777 -53.95 -37.86 -3.61
N GLU A 778 -52.67 -38.23 -3.44
CA GLU A 778 -51.91 -39.51 -3.32
C GLU A 778 -52.20 -40.82 -4.10
N SER A 779 -51.11 -41.37 -4.70
CA SER A 779 -50.65 -42.75 -4.47
C SER A 779 -49.19 -43.00 -4.94
N LEU A 780 -48.29 -43.13 -3.96
CA LEU A 780 -47.16 -44.08 -3.81
C LEU A 780 -46.57 -44.82 -5.04
N ARG A 781 -45.32 -44.50 -5.44
CA ARG A 781 -44.08 -45.34 -5.32
C ARG A 781 -43.00 -45.01 -6.38
N SER A 782 -41.76 -44.95 -5.87
CA SER A 782 -40.48 -45.31 -6.49
C SER A 782 -39.67 -44.25 -7.27
N ALA A 783 -38.48 -44.02 -6.71
CA ALA A 783 -37.18 -43.78 -7.36
C ALA A 783 -36.70 -42.35 -7.67
N THR A 784 -35.46 -42.13 -7.21
CA THR A 784 -34.42 -41.19 -7.65
C THR A 784 -34.62 -39.70 -7.37
N GLY A 785 -33.90 -39.23 -6.35
CA GLY A 785 -33.75 -37.82 -6.02
C GLY A 785 -33.04 -37.06 -7.13
N THR A 786 -33.69 -35.98 -7.57
CA THR A 786 -33.10 -34.91 -8.36
C THR A 786 -33.20 -33.64 -7.54
N THR A 787 -32.11 -33.25 -6.89
CA THR A 787 -31.95 -31.91 -6.32
C THR A 787 -31.38 -30.99 -7.41
N SER A 788 -32.20 -30.05 -7.81
CA SER A 788 -31.92 -28.95 -8.73
C SER A 788 -30.70 -28.12 -8.29
N PRO A 789 -29.78 -27.73 -9.19
CA PRO A 789 -28.81 -26.69 -8.88
C PRO A 789 -29.46 -25.32 -9.12
N THR A 790 -29.68 -24.56 -8.04
CA THR A 790 -29.80 -23.11 -8.11
C THR A 790 -28.44 -22.53 -8.46
N ASN A 791 -28.13 -22.47 -9.75
CA ASN A 791 -27.09 -21.57 -10.28
C ASN A 791 -27.73 -20.19 -10.45
N GLU A 792 -27.57 -19.32 -9.45
CA GLU A 792 -27.56 -17.88 -9.72
C GLU A 792 -26.28 -17.57 -10.48
N SER A 793 -26.39 -17.52 -11.81
CA SER A 793 -25.33 -17.06 -12.70
C SER A 793 -25.30 -15.54 -12.69
N SER A 794 -24.60 -14.96 -11.72
CA SER A 794 -24.08 -13.61 -11.85
C SER A 794 -23.06 -13.62 -12.98
N THR A 795 -23.37 -12.88 -14.04
CA THR A 795 -22.48 -12.69 -15.19
C THR A 795 -21.35 -11.75 -14.77
N PHE A 796 -20.28 -12.32 -14.22
CA PHE A 796 -19.04 -11.59 -13.96
C PHE A 796 -18.33 -11.27 -15.28
N SER A 797 -17.95 -10.01 -15.48
CA SER A 797 -17.12 -9.57 -16.61
C SER A 797 -15.69 -10.08 -16.39
N GLU A 798 -15.11 -10.78 -17.38
CA GLU A 798 -13.79 -11.43 -17.27
C GLU A 798 -12.61 -10.46 -17.01
N ASP A 799 -12.81 -9.15 -17.18
CA ASP A 799 -11.77 -8.12 -17.04
C ASP A 799 -11.62 -7.55 -15.64
N ASP A 800 -12.65 -7.67 -14.78
CA ASP A 800 -12.64 -7.11 -13.41
C ASP A 800 -11.56 -7.76 -12.52
N GLU A 801 -10.96 -8.85 -12.99
CA GLU A 801 -10.04 -9.71 -12.24
C GLU A 801 -8.58 -9.60 -12.71
N MET A 802 -8.33 -8.93 -13.85
CA MET A 802 -7.01 -8.93 -14.52
C MET A 802 -6.36 -7.54 -14.59
N GLY A 803 -7.15 -6.47 -14.46
CA GLY A 803 -6.70 -5.09 -14.28
C GLY A 803 -7.21 -4.55 -12.94
N GLY A 804 -6.32 -4.19 -12.03
CA GLY A 804 -6.67 -3.78 -10.66
C GLY A 804 -6.86 -4.90 -9.64
N TYR A 805 -6.90 -4.51 -8.36
CA TYR A 805 -6.93 -5.42 -7.19
C TYR A 805 -8.36 -5.77 -6.72
N GLY A 806 -9.33 -5.80 -7.63
CA GLY A 806 -10.77 -5.84 -7.35
C GLY A 806 -11.34 -7.13 -6.74
N PHE A 807 -10.51 -8.03 -6.20
CA PHE A 807 -10.93 -9.38 -5.83
C PHE A 807 -10.60 -9.74 -4.38
N PHE A 808 -11.59 -9.59 -3.50
CA PHE A 808 -11.67 -10.30 -2.22
C PHE A 808 -13.09 -10.82 -2.03
N ASP A 809 -13.23 -12.07 -1.59
CA ASP A 809 -14.51 -12.74 -1.35
C ASP A 809 -15.24 -12.08 -0.17
N ALA A 810 -15.95 -10.99 -0.47
CA ALA A 810 -16.79 -10.27 0.48
C ALA A 810 -18.11 -11.00 0.78
N GLY A 811 -18.28 -12.28 0.40
CA GLY A 811 -19.52 -13.03 0.60
C GLY A 811 -19.97 -13.05 2.07
N MET A 812 -19.03 -13.28 3.00
CA MET A 812 -19.28 -13.22 4.44
C MET A 812 -19.62 -11.81 4.93
N LEU A 813 -18.91 -10.79 4.43
CA LEU A 813 -19.15 -9.39 4.79
C LEU A 813 -20.53 -8.92 4.31
N LEU A 814 -20.88 -9.22 3.05
CA LEU A 814 -22.19 -8.91 2.47
C LEU A 814 -23.32 -9.62 3.22
N GLN A 815 -23.13 -10.88 3.62
CA GLN A 815 -24.11 -11.60 4.43
C GLN A 815 -24.26 -11.00 5.82
N ALA A 816 -23.16 -10.61 6.47
CA ALA A 816 -23.18 -9.94 7.78
C ALA A 816 -23.88 -8.56 7.71
N LEU A 817 -23.61 -7.78 6.66
CA LEU A 817 -24.27 -6.50 6.42
C LEU A 817 -25.77 -6.67 6.11
N LYS A 818 -26.16 -7.67 5.31
CA LYS A 818 -27.57 -7.99 5.00
C LYS A 818 -28.34 -8.51 6.22
N ALA A 819 -27.75 -9.41 7.02
CA ALA A 819 -28.36 -9.91 8.26
C ALA A 819 -28.60 -8.78 9.27
N ARG A 820 -27.78 -7.72 9.23
CA ARG A 820 -27.96 -6.52 10.05
C ARG A 820 -29.09 -5.62 9.53
N SER A 821 -29.23 -5.41 8.22
CA SER A 821 -30.33 -4.62 7.66
C SER A 821 -31.71 -5.25 7.95
N GLU A 822 -31.82 -6.58 7.86
CA GLU A 822 -33.05 -7.31 8.17
C GLU A 822 -33.42 -7.24 9.67
N ASN A 823 -32.40 -7.25 10.56
CA ASN A 823 -32.60 -7.06 12.00
C ASN A 823 -33.04 -5.63 12.37
N PHE A 824 -32.67 -4.63 11.57
CA PHE A 824 -33.14 -3.24 11.76
C PHE A 824 -34.62 -3.08 11.38
N GLU A 825 -35.06 -3.65 10.25
CA GLU A 825 -36.46 -3.57 9.79
C GLU A 825 -37.44 -4.30 10.70
N SER A 826 -37.01 -5.36 11.40
CA SER A 826 -37.86 -6.06 12.39
C SER A 826 -38.00 -5.31 13.73
N SER A 827 -37.12 -4.35 14.01
CA SER A 827 -37.05 -3.64 15.29
C SER A 827 -37.92 -2.37 15.38
N ASP A 828 -38.34 -1.81 14.24
CA ASP A 828 -39.12 -0.56 14.18
C ASP A 828 -40.55 -0.71 14.72
N SER A 829 -41.08 -1.93 14.77
CA SER A 829 -42.42 -2.18 15.33
C SER A 829 -42.50 -2.12 16.87
N ARG A 830 -41.35 -2.17 17.58
CA ARG A 830 -41.29 -2.16 19.06
C ARG A 830 -40.71 -0.88 19.66
N ALA A 831 -40.17 0.03 18.85
CA ALA A 831 -39.62 1.31 19.31
C ALA A 831 -40.72 2.31 19.76
N SER A 832 -41.93 2.21 19.18
CA SER A 832 -43.05 3.12 19.47
C SER A 832 -43.61 2.99 20.90
N GLU A 833 -43.64 1.77 21.47
CA GLU A 833 -44.17 1.55 22.83
C GLU A 833 -43.18 1.94 23.95
N ARG A 834 -41.87 1.91 23.69
CA ARG A 834 -40.85 2.33 24.68
C ARG A 834 -40.67 3.85 24.76
N ALA A 835 -40.93 4.57 23.68
CA ALA A 835 -40.89 6.04 23.66
C ALA A 835 -41.99 6.67 24.53
N ALA A 836 -43.18 6.05 24.60
CA ALA A 836 -44.29 6.51 25.44
C ALA A 836 -44.02 6.32 26.96
N ALA A 837 -43.29 5.27 27.34
CA ALA A 837 -42.94 5.01 28.74
C ALA A 837 -41.79 5.92 29.26
N ALA A 838 -40.91 6.39 28.39
CA ALA A 838 -39.78 7.24 28.74
C ALA A 838 -40.17 8.72 28.98
N GLN A 839 -41.25 9.21 28.36
CA GLN A 839 -41.74 10.58 28.56
C GLN A 839 -42.44 10.81 29.91
N ALA A 840 -42.88 9.75 30.61
CA ALA A 840 -43.50 9.86 31.93
C ALA A 840 -42.51 9.95 33.11
N ARG A 841 -41.20 9.73 32.89
CA ARG A 841 -40.16 9.71 33.94
C ARG A 841 -39.21 10.92 33.97
N ARG A 842 -39.46 11.96 33.16
CA ARG A 842 -38.62 13.18 33.08
C ARG A 842 -39.25 14.42 33.74
N ARG A 843 -39.89 14.25 34.90
CA ARG A 843 -40.15 15.37 35.81
C ARG A 843 -39.62 15.02 37.19
N ASP A 844 -38.91 15.99 37.74
CA ASP A 844 -38.23 16.03 39.04
C ASP A 844 -36.89 15.30 39.10
N ILE A 845 -35.81 16.08 39.03
CA ILE A 845 -34.69 16.06 40.01
C ILE A 845 -33.88 17.36 39.84
N GLY A 846 -33.84 18.12 40.93
CA GLY A 846 -33.07 19.34 41.10
C GLY A 846 -33.28 19.87 42.51
N LYS A 847 -32.58 19.29 43.50
CA LYS A 847 -32.33 19.91 44.82
C LYS A 847 -31.23 19.16 45.58
N LYS A 848 -30.20 19.91 45.99
CA LYS A 848 -29.13 19.53 46.92
C LYS A 848 -29.69 19.12 48.28
N LEU A 849 -29.07 18.12 48.93
CA LEU A 849 -29.19 17.86 50.37
C LEU A 849 -27.82 17.52 51.00
N ARG A 850 -27.76 17.74 52.31
CA ARG A 850 -26.61 18.19 53.12
C ARG A 850 -25.78 17.07 53.75
N LEU A 851 -24.56 17.45 54.16
CA LEU A 851 -23.73 16.79 55.16
C LEU A 851 -24.49 16.61 56.48
N SER A 852 -24.91 15.38 56.77
CA SER A 852 -25.04 14.88 58.14
C SER A 852 -24.90 13.36 58.26
N ASP A 853 -24.72 12.63 57.16
CA ASP A 853 -24.48 11.20 57.20
C ASP A 853 -23.11 10.93 56.59
N TYR A 854 -22.13 10.78 57.49
CA TYR A 854 -20.86 10.12 57.23
C TYR A 854 -21.08 8.63 56.94
#